data_AF-A0A7X8GXD3-F1
#
_entry.id   AF-A0A7X8GXD3-F1
#
_cell.length_a   1.000
_cell.length_b   1.000
_cell.length_c   1.000
_cell.angle_alpha   90.00
_cell.angle_beta   90.00
_cell.angle_gamma   90.00
#
_symmetry.space_group_name_H-M   'P 1'
#
loop_
_entity.id
_entity.type
_entity.pdbx_description
1 polymer ?
#
loop_
_entity_poly.entity_id
_entity_poly.type
_entity_poly.pdbx_seq_one_letter_code
_entity_poly.pdbx_strand_id
1 'polypeptide(L)'
;MELALFIVILLLILAVVGLIVGVSNDAVNFVNSAVGSKAAKFNVILTFAVIGLLVGVTFSSGMMDVAKSGIFHPEYFGLLDIMFIFLSVMLTSVLLLDLFNTFGLPTSTTIALVAGLFGSAFAISFFKLLDTPEQIYKVFTYLNLANLFKIFTGIILSVAIAFICGTIVQFFARLIFTFNYEGRLKRYGGLWVGFAMTVLMYFIFLKGVRGISFISQDTIRFIEANQLAIFGITFISSTVISQVILLVTKINILRVIVLIGTFSLALSFAANDLVNFIGAPLAGLTAYQIAQTLENPLTTNLGALATTKVQAETWMLIISGVIMSIAIVFSKKARTVTKTEVSLGRQDDSSGFEKFESNAVARSIVRMTLYFSDAITKLIPQSLKTRVNERFSMANYKPKADENGEYPSFDLLRASVTLVVSSALISLGTSFKLPLSTTYVTFIVAMATAFADRSWGRDTAVYRVSGVVTVIGGWFFTAISAIILAFIIAAIIYYTSYVGIILLCGVLVWSFVNSAKLHKQKEEEEKNKSGALKTPTNELELATNIQKNTSDFLLETSSILIDSNEALIGYDLKLLRSNHKRARSVRHKVSPILKELVNTLKYTSEENLEKREALPKTITSFVSIADNLFEITKIMHSYIDNNHYFLLDVQIDELKECNTILKQWIDKVVIFIDKSDIVELENSLKLSAEIKELVRNNNKNQLKRIKKNTAAMKRSMLFITLLKEYEKYVDDVESILYVVKEAIDTEKNYIDNGEDVKQEKLF
;
A
#
# COMPACT_ATOMS: atom_id res chain seq x y z
N MET A 1 -18.44 -13.82 -39.02
CA MET A 1 -18.87 -14.68 -37.89
C MET A 1 -17.69 -15.40 -37.23
N GLU A 2 -16.74 -15.95 -37.99
CA GLU A 2 -15.56 -16.63 -37.44
C GLU A 2 -14.71 -15.75 -36.52
N LEU A 3 -14.43 -14.50 -36.92
CA LEU A 3 -13.71 -13.52 -36.09
C LEU A 3 -14.43 -13.28 -34.75
N ALA A 4 -15.76 -13.18 -34.75
CA ALA A 4 -16.53 -12.99 -33.54
C ALA A 4 -16.43 -14.21 -32.60
N LEU A 5 -16.50 -15.43 -33.15
CA LEU A 5 -16.31 -16.66 -32.37
C LEU A 5 -14.89 -16.73 -31.77
N PHE A 6 -13.86 -16.39 -32.55
CA PHE A 6 -12.50 -16.30 -32.07
C PHE A 6 -12.36 -15.31 -30.89
N ILE A 7 -12.99 -14.14 -30.99
CA ILE A 7 -13.00 -13.15 -29.91
C ILE A 7 -13.75 -13.67 -28.68
N VAL A 8 -14.88 -14.37 -28.84
CA VAL A 8 -15.63 -14.97 -27.71
C VAL A 8 -14.77 -15.99 -26.96
N ILE A 9 -14.05 -16.88 -27.68
CA ILE A 9 -13.13 -17.83 -27.05
C ILE A 9 -12.04 -17.10 -26.27
N LEU A 10 -11.45 -16.07 -26.87
CA LEU A 10 -10.42 -15.26 -26.23
C LEU A 10 -10.96 -14.51 -25.00
N LEU A 11 -12.18 -13.98 -25.05
CA LEU A 11 -12.85 -13.33 -23.93
C LEU A 11 -13.03 -14.29 -22.74
N LEU A 12 -13.41 -15.55 -22.99
CA LEU A 12 -13.53 -16.56 -21.95
C LEU A 12 -12.18 -16.92 -21.31
N ILE A 13 -11.11 -17.00 -22.12
CA ILE A 13 -9.74 -17.19 -21.62
C ILE A 13 -9.33 -15.99 -20.75
N LEU A 14 -9.55 -14.77 -21.24
CA LEU A 14 -9.26 -13.53 -20.51
C LEU A 14 -10.11 -13.39 -19.25
N ALA A 15 -11.31 -13.96 -19.20
CA ALA A 15 -12.14 -14.02 -17.99
C ALA A 15 -11.43 -14.82 -16.89
N VAL A 16 -10.87 -16.00 -17.23
CA VAL A 16 -10.11 -16.83 -16.29
C VAL A 16 -8.86 -16.09 -15.80
N VAL A 17 -8.10 -15.48 -16.70
CA VAL A 17 -6.92 -14.68 -16.34
C VAL A 17 -7.33 -13.48 -15.47
N GLY A 18 -8.42 -12.80 -15.84
CA GLY A 18 -8.99 -11.68 -15.10
C GLY A 18 -9.40 -12.05 -13.68
N LEU A 19 -10.05 -13.20 -13.48
CA LEU A 19 -10.38 -13.71 -12.15
C LEU A 19 -9.12 -13.93 -11.29
N ILE A 20 -8.04 -14.48 -11.87
CA ILE A 20 -6.79 -14.74 -11.14
C ILE A 20 -6.10 -13.44 -10.74
N VAL A 21 -5.94 -12.51 -11.69
CA VAL A 21 -5.23 -11.24 -11.47
C VAL A 21 -6.07 -10.28 -10.62
N GLY A 22 -7.38 -10.23 -10.84
CA GLY A 22 -8.32 -9.38 -10.10
C GLY A 22 -8.45 -9.78 -8.64
N VAL A 23 -8.63 -11.07 -8.35
CA VAL A 23 -8.62 -11.54 -6.95
C VAL A 23 -7.26 -11.33 -6.31
N SER A 24 -6.16 -11.43 -7.05
CA SER A 24 -4.85 -11.12 -6.47
C SER A 24 -4.72 -9.67 -6.00
N ASN A 25 -5.41 -8.73 -6.67
CA ASN A 25 -5.46 -7.32 -6.28
C ASN A 25 -6.41 -7.11 -5.08
N ASP A 26 -7.59 -7.73 -5.13
CA ASP A 26 -8.68 -7.43 -4.19
C ASP A 26 -8.74 -8.38 -2.98
N ALA A 27 -8.00 -9.49 -2.98
CA ALA A 27 -7.92 -10.45 -1.85
C ALA A 27 -7.57 -9.75 -0.53
N VAL A 28 -6.75 -8.73 -0.65
CA VAL A 28 -6.30 -7.82 0.37
C VAL A 28 -7.48 -7.21 1.13
N ASN A 29 -8.50 -6.75 0.42
CA ASN A 29 -9.62 -5.99 0.97
C ASN A 29 -10.38 -6.75 2.07
N PHE A 30 -10.51 -8.07 1.96
CA PHE A 30 -11.27 -8.87 2.92
C PHE A 30 -10.44 -9.68 3.92
N VAL A 31 -9.14 -9.89 3.71
CA VAL A 31 -8.28 -10.58 4.68
C VAL A 31 -7.49 -9.63 5.59
N ASN A 32 -7.28 -8.37 5.18
CA ASN A 32 -6.41 -7.43 5.88
C ASN A 32 -6.77 -7.20 7.33
N SER A 33 -8.04 -6.92 7.63
CA SER A 33 -8.47 -6.65 9.00
C SER A 33 -8.24 -7.85 9.93
N ALA A 34 -8.43 -9.07 9.42
CA ALA A 34 -8.20 -10.29 10.18
C ALA A 34 -6.71 -10.60 10.36
N VAL A 35 -5.91 -10.40 9.32
CA VAL A 35 -4.45 -10.59 9.36
C VAL A 35 -3.79 -9.55 10.25
N GLY A 36 -4.12 -8.26 10.07
CA GLY A 36 -3.56 -7.14 10.82
C GLY A 36 -3.89 -7.18 12.31
N SER A 37 -5.09 -7.65 12.68
CA SER A 37 -5.47 -7.84 14.09
C SER A 37 -5.07 -9.19 14.69
N LYS A 38 -4.40 -10.04 13.90
CA LYS A 38 -4.00 -11.41 14.30
C LYS A 38 -5.18 -12.20 14.88
N ALA A 39 -6.33 -12.11 14.22
CA ALA A 39 -7.58 -12.72 14.69
C ALA A 39 -7.55 -14.25 14.69
N ALA A 40 -6.86 -14.85 13.72
CA ALA A 40 -6.62 -16.28 13.61
C ALA A 40 -5.37 -16.56 12.76
N LYS A 41 -4.95 -17.83 12.68
CA LYS A 41 -3.92 -18.26 11.74
C LYS A 41 -4.37 -17.97 10.31
N PHE A 42 -3.43 -17.58 9.44
CA PHE A 42 -3.72 -17.17 8.07
C PHE A 42 -4.59 -18.19 7.30
N ASN A 43 -4.33 -19.48 7.47
CA ASN A 43 -5.11 -20.55 6.82
C ASN A 43 -6.58 -20.54 7.26
N VAL A 44 -6.89 -20.21 8.52
CA VAL A 44 -8.28 -20.13 9.02
C VAL A 44 -8.98 -18.93 8.41
N ILE A 45 -8.32 -17.77 8.37
CA ILE A 45 -8.85 -16.55 7.74
C ILE A 45 -9.17 -16.83 6.26
N LEU A 46 -8.25 -17.50 5.57
CA LEU A 46 -8.39 -17.86 4.17
C LEU A 46 -9.58 -18.81 3.93
N THR A 47 -9.81 -19.79 4.81
CA THR A 47 -10.99 -20.67 4.70
C THR A 47 -12.30 -19.88 4.75
N PHE A 48 -12.46 -18.95 5.72
CA PHE A 48 -13.66 -18.12 5.81
C PHE A 48 -13.83 -17.21 4.58
N ALA A 49 -12.73 -16.64 4.07
CA ALA A 49 -12.75 -15.85 2.86
C ALA A 49 -13.18 -16.67 1.63
N VAL A 50 -12.63 -17.88 1.44
CA VAL A 50 -12.97 -18.79 0.33
C VAL A 50 -14.45 -19.19 0.37
N ILE A 51 -14.97 -19.56 1.54
CA ILE A 51 -16.40 -19.88 1.68
C ILE A 51 -17.25 -18.64 1.34
N GLY A 52 -16.82 -17.45 1.77
CA GLY A 52 -17.47 -16.18 1.42
C GLY A 52 -17.51 -15.94 -0.08
N LEU A 53 -16.40 -16.14 -0.79
CA LEU A 53 -16.31 -16.02 -2.25
C LEU A 53 -17.27 -16.98 -2.96
N LEU A 54 -17.25 -18.27 -2.58
CA LEU A 54 -18.08 -19.31 -3.19
C LEU A 54 -19.58 -19.05 -3.00
N VAL A 55 -19.97 -18.54 -1.83
CA VAL A 55 -21.36 -18.13 -1.59
C VAL A 55 -21.67 -16.86 -2.38
N GLY A 56 -20.81 -15.85 -2.35
CA GLY A 56 -21.04 -14.53 -2.94
C GLY A 56 -21.20 -14.52 -4.46
N VAL A 57 -20.50 -15.40 -5.18
CA VAL A 57 -20.68 -15.51 -6.65
C VAL A 57 -22.12 -15.88 -7.05
N THR A 58 -22.87 -16.56 -6.17
CA THR A 58 -24.29 -16.89 -6.43
C THR A 58 -25.24 -15.68 -6.35
N PHE A 59 -24.77 -14.56 -5.78
CA PHE A 59 -25.52 -13.31 -5.63
C PHE A 59 -25.20 -12.28 -6.73
N SER A 60 -24.24 -12.55 -7.61
CA SER A 60 -23.71 -11.52 -8.54
C SER A 60 -24.57 -11.27 -9.79
N SER A 61 -25.61 -12.07 -10.02
CA SER A 61 -26.41 -12.02 -11.26
C SER A 61 -27.03 -10.64 -11.52
N GLY A 62 -27.39 -9.91 -10.45
CA GLY A 62 -28.00 -8.58 -10.53
C GLY A 62 -27.07 -7.48 -11.05
N MET A 63 -25.76 -7.69 -11.01
CA MET A 63 -24.74 -6.73 -11.46
C MET A 63 -24.36 -6.92 -12.93
N MET A 64 -24.69 -8.06 -13.55
CA MET A 64 -24.24 -8.43 -14.90
C MET A 64 -24.69 -7.45 -16.00
N ASP A 65 -25.87 -6.84 -15.83
CA ASP A 65 -26.43 -5.88 -16.77
C ASP A 65 -25.65 -4.55 -16.83
N VAL A 66 -24.84 -4.23 -15.81
CA VAL A 66 -24.06 -2.98 -15.77
C VAL A 66 -23.00 -2.95 -16.88
N ALA A 67 -22.42 -4.10 -17.23
CA ALA A 67 -21.36 -4.20 -18.23
C ALA A 67 -21.84 -4.02 -19.69
N LYS A 68 -23.13 -4.23 -19.98
CA LYS A 68 -23.66 -4.26 -21.36
C LYS A 68 -24.32 -2.95 -21.81
N SER A 69 -25.12 -2.32 -20.96
CA SER A 69 -25.93 -1.13 -21.30
C SER A 69 -25.72 0.03 -20.32
N GLY A 70 -24.87 -0.18 -19.31
CA GLY A 70 -24.55 0.86 -18.34
C GLY A 70 -23.69 1.99 -18.92
N ILE A 71 -22.88 1.72 -19.95
CA ILE A 71 -21.81 2.63 -20.42
C ILE A 71 -22.02 3.09 -21.87
N PHE A 72 -22.56 2.25 -22.73
CA PHE A 72 -22.85 2.56 -24.13
C PHE A 72 -24.22 2.01 -24.53
N HIS A 73 -24.76 2.49 -25.65
CA HIS A 73 -26.05 2.10 -26.19
C HIS A 73 -25.88 1.02 -27.29
N PRO A 74 -26.15 -0.27 -27.01
CA PRO A 74 -25.85 -1.38 -27.94
C PRO A 74 -26.57 -1.28 -29.29
N GLU A 75 -27.69 -0.57 -29.36
CA GLU A 75 -28.48 -0.32 -30.57
C GLU A 75 -27.74 0.43 -31.69
N TYR A 76 -26.61 1.08 -31.39
CA TYR A 76 -25.79 1.77 -32.38
C TYR A 76 -24.57 0.96 -32.87
N PHE A 77 -24.36 -0.23 -32.30
CA PHE A 77 -23.20 -1.06 -32.57
C PHE A 77 -23.58 -2.37 -33.25
N GLY A 78 -22.76 -2.77 -34.23
CA GLY A 78 -22.84 -4.11 -34.83
C GLY A 78 -22.13 -5.16 -33.98
N LEU A 79 -22.20 -6.43 -34.39
CA LEU A 79 -21.56 -7.52 -33.66
C LEU A 79 -20.05 -7.30 -33.43
N LEU A 80 -19.30 -6.99 -34.49
CA LEU A 80 -17.85 -6.84 -34.40
C LEU A 80 -17.46 -5.62 -33.55
N ASP A 81 -18.21 -4.52 -33.63
CA ASP A 81 -18.00 -3.35 -32.77
C ASP A 81 -18.08 -3.74 -31.29
N ILE A 82 -19.12 -4.47 -30.90
CA ILE A 82 -19.32 -4.95 -29.53
C ILE A 82 -18.21 -5.91 -29.12
N MET A 83 -17.80 -6.83 -30.00
CA MET A 83 -16.67 -7.73 -29.75
C MET A 83 -15.37 -6.95 -29.50
N PHE A 84 -15.09 -5.92 -30.29
CA PHE A 84 -13.90 -5.10 -30.15
C PHE A 84 -13.91 -4.28 -28.86
N ILE A 85 -15.05 -3.72 -28.47
CA ILE A 85 -15.23 -3.02 -27.18
C ILE A 85 -14.91 -3.97 -26.03
N PHE A 86 -15.56 -5.13 -25.97
CA PHE A 86 -15.39 -6.10 -24.88
C PHE A 86 -13.97 -6.68 -24.83
N LEU A 87 -13.38 -6.99 -25.98
CA LEU A 87 -12.00 -7.50 -26.00
C LEU A 87 -11.00 -6.44 -25.53
N SER A 88 -11.17 -5.19 -25.96
CA SER A 88 -10.29 -4.09 -25.58
C SER A 88 -10.31 -3.82 -24.08
N VAL A 89 -11.50 -3.81 -23.47
CA VAL A 89 -11.59 -3.62 -22.03
C VAL A 89 -11.00 -4.80 -21.26
N MET A 90 -11.19 -6.05 -21.71
CA MET A 90 -10.62 -7.20 -21.01
C MET A 90 -9.10 -7.21 -21.07
N LEU A 91 -8.50 -6.93 -22.24
CA LEU A 91 -7.06 -6.80 -22.38
C LEU A 91 -6.50 -5.67 -21.50
N THR A 92 -7.17 -4.51 -21.50
CA THR A 92 -6.80 -3.34 -20.68
C THR A 92 -6.82 -3.68 -19.19
N SER A 93 -7.92 -4.24 -18.72
CA SER A 93 -8.10 -4.58 -17.30
C SER A 93 -7.04 -5.57 -16.83
N VAL A 94 -6.78 -6.64 -17.60
CA VAL A 94 -5.78 -7.64 -17.22
C VAL A 94 -4.36 -7.04 -17.19
N LEU A 95 -3.97 -6.28 -18.21
CA LEU A 95 -2.66 -5.60 -18.26
C LEU A 95 -2.46 -4.66 -17.08
N LEU A 96 -3.45 -3.81 -16.85
CA LEU A 96 -3.37 -2.77 -15.84
C LEU A 96 -3.33 -3.38 -14.43
N LEU A 97 -4.19 -4.35 -14.15
CA LEU A 97 -4.19 -5.03 -12.85
C LEU A 97 -2.91 -5.82 -12.59
N ASP A 98 -2.33 -6.48 -13.60
CA ASP A 98 -1.05 -7.17 -13.43
C ASP A 98 0.09 -6.20 -13.10
N LEU A 99 0.12 -5.05 -13.78
CA LEU A 99 1.07 -3.98 -13.51
C LEU A 99 0.96 -3.51 -12.05
N PHE A 100 -0.24 -3.09 -11.62
CA PHE A 100 -0.46 -2.61 -10.26
C PHE A 100 -0.15 -3.65 -9.19
N ASN A 101 -0.54 -4.91 -9.40
CA ASN A 101 -0.18 -6.04 -8.53
C ASN A 101 1.33 -6.22 -8.40
N THR A 102 2.08 -6.02 -9.49
CA THR A 102 3.54 -6.12 -9.51
C THR A 102 4.22 -5.00 -8.73
N PHE A 103 3.57 -3.83 -8.62
CA PHE A 103 4.01 -2.72 -7.78
C PHE A 103 3.45 -2.74 -6.36
N GLY A 104 2.57 -3.70 -6.03
CA GLY A 104 1.97 -3.80 -4.70
C GLY A 104 0.99 -2.65 -4.40
N LEU A 105 0.42 -2.02 -5.43
CA LEU A 105 -0.44 -0.85 -5.31
C LEU A 105 -1.92 -1.26 -5.41
N PRO A 106 -2.75 -1.03 -4.38
CA PRO A 106 -4.15 -1.41 -4.40
C PRO A 106 -4.92 -0.59 -5.45
N THR A 107 -5.57 -1.28 -6.37
CA THR A 107 -6.28 -0.67 -7.51
C THR A 107 -7.76 -1.05 -7.50
N SER A 108 -8.61 -0.30 -8.21
CA SER A 108 -10.03 -0.63 -8.36
C SER A 108 -10.29 -1.38 -9.67
N THR A 109 -10.70 -2.64 -9.56
CA THR A 109 -11.16 -3.45 -10.70
C THR A 109 -12.42 -2.87 -11.34
N THR A 110 -13.34 -2.36 -10.53
CA THR A 110 -14.58 -1.70 -10.99
C THR A 110 -14.29 -0.45 -11.82
N ILE A 111 -13.38 0.42 -11.37
CA ILE A 111 -13.02 1.61 -12.15
C ILE A 111 -12.28 1.23 -13.42
N ALA A 112 -11.38 0.25 -13.37
CA ALA A 112 -10.69 -0.22 -14.56
C ALA A 112 -11.68 -0.72 -15.62
N LEU A 113 -12.72 -1.49 -15.22
CA LEU A 113 -13.79 -1.93 -16.11
C LEU A 113 -14.59 -0.74 -16.67
N VAL A 114 -15.14 0.12 -15.80
CA VAL A 114 -16.02 1.23 -16.21
C VAL A 114 -15.29 2.21 -17.13
N ALA A 115 -14.07 2.61 -16.74
CA ALA A 115 -13.24 3.53 -17.49
C ALA A 115 -12.74 2.90 -18.81
N GLY A 116 -12.40 1.61 -18.80
CA GLY A 116 -12.01 0.88 -20.01
C GLY A 116 -13.18 0.64 -20.98
N LEU A 117 -14.38 0.36 -20.48
CA LEU A 117 -15.60 0.29 -21.31
C LEU A 117 -15.90 1.65 -21.95
N PHE A 118 -15.78 2.73 -21.20
CA PHE A 118 -15.92 4.08 -21.76
C PHE A 118 -14.87 4.37 -22.83
N GLY A 119 -13.59 4.11 -22.54
CA GLY A 119 -12.49 4.37 -23.48
C GLY A 119 -12.61 3.57 -24.79
N SER A 120 -12.94 2.28 -24.69
CA SER A 120 -13.13 1.41 -25.86
C SER A 120 -14.40 1.75 -26.65
N ALA A 121 -15.54 2.00 -25.98
CA ALA A 121 -16.77 2.41 -26.66
C ALA A 121 -16.62 3.78 -27.34
N PHE A 122 -15.93 4.73 -26.69
CA PHE A 122 -15.61 6.03 -27.29
C PHE A 122 -14.70 5.88 -28.50
N ALA A 123 -13.66 5.03 -28.44
CA ALA A 123 -12.80 4.75 -29.59
C ALA A 123 -13.58 4.19 -30.79
N ILE A 124 -14.35 3.12 -30.58
CA ILE A 124 -15.08 2.45 -31.66
C ILE A 124 -16.13 3.38 -32.27
N SER A 125 -16.88 4.12 -31.45
CA SER A 125 -17.85 5.11 -31.97
C SER A 125 -17.17 6.27 -32.70
N PHE A 126 -16.03 6.76 -32.20
CA PHE A 126 -15.25 7.81 -32.85
C PHE A 126 -14.73 7.37 -34.21
N PHE A 127 -14.07 6.21 -34.32
CA PHE A 127 -13.52 5.74 -35.61
C PHE A 127 -14.62 5.38 -36.60
N LYS A 128 -15.75 4.80 -36.14
CA LYS A 128 -16.89 4.50 -36.99
C LYS A 128 -17.53 5.75 -37.61
N LEU A 129 -17.50 6.88 -36.90
CA LEU A 129 -18.07 8.15 -37.36
C LEU A 129 -17.03 9.07 -38.01
N LEU A 130 -15.75 8.68 -38.04
CA LEU A 130 -14.66 9.49 -38.57
C LEU A 130 -14.83 9.77 -40.07
N ASP A 131 -15.33 8.78 -40.82
CA ASP A 131 -15.63 8.91 -42.26
C ASP A 131 -16.94 9.66 -42.53
N THR A 132 -17.65 10.10 -41.47
CA THR A 132 -18.88 10.90 -41.57
C THR A 132 -18.75 12.20 -40.75
N PRO A 133 -17.94 13.19 -41.19
CA PRO A 133 -17.56 14.36 -40.39
C PRO A 133 -18.73 15.16 -39.84
N GLU A 134 -19.82 15.25 -40.60
CA GLU A 134 -21.07 15.92 -40.20
C GLU A 134 -21.77 15.22 -39.02
N GLN A 135 -21.45 13.97 -38.70
CA GLN A 135 -22.08 13.16 -37.66
C GLN A 135 -21.15 12.86 -36.47
N ILE A 136 -19.91 13.36 -36.46
CA ILE A 136 -18.94 13.11 -35.37
C ILE A 136 -19.49 13.54 -34.00
N TYR A 137 -20.30 14.60 -33.93
CA TYR A 137 -20.92 15.02 -32.67
C TYR A 137 -21.89 13.97 -32.07
N LYS A 138 -22.39 13.03 -32.88
CA LYS A 138 -23.25 11.91 -32.44
C LYS A 138 -22.50 10.83 -31.68
N VAL A 139 -21.16 10.87 -31.62
CA VAL A 139 -20.35 9.96 -30.77
C VAL A 139 -20.87 9.93 -29.34
N PHE A 140 -21.30 11.08 -28.80
CA PHE A 140 -21.85 11.16 -27.44
C PHE A 140 -23.22 10.48 -27.29
N THR A 141 -23.97 10.30 -28.38
CA THR A 141 -25.24 9.54 -28.39
C THR A 141 -25.01 8.03 -28.35
N TYR A 142 -23.85 7.55 -28.81
CA TYR A 142 -23.48 6.14 -28.69
C TYR A 142 -23.13 5.77 -27.24
N LEU A 143 -22.81 6.77 -26.42
CA LEU A 143 -22.41 6.62 -25.02
C LEU A 143 -23.57 6.93 -24.07
N ASN A 144 -23.71 6.14 -23.01
CA ASN A 144 -24.69 6.40 -21.96
C ASN A 144 -24.11 7.37 -20.92
N LEU A 145 -23.91 8.63 -21.32
CA LEU A 145 -23.25 9.64 -20.47
C LEU A 145 -23.97 9.85 -19.14
N ALA A 146 -25.31 9.87 -19.14
CA ALA A 146 -26.09 10.04 -17.92
C ALA A 146 -25.82 8.94 -16.89
N ASN A 147 -25.80 7.68 -17.32
CA ASN A 147 -25.50 6.58 -16.42
C ASN A 147 -24.02 6.51 -16.06
N LEU A 148 -23.12 6.88 -16.97
CA LEU A 148 -21.69 7.00 -16.68
C LEU A 148 -21.40 8.03 -15.58
N PHE A 149 -22.00 9.23 -15.67
CA PHE A 149 -21.92 10.26 -14.64
C PHE A 149 -22.48 9.77 -13.31
N LYS A 150 -23.61 9.05 -13.33
CA LYS A 150 -24.20 8.42 -12.13
C LYS A 150 -23.22 7.41 -11.50
N ILE A 151 -22.57 6.57 -12.30
CA ILE A 151 -21.58 5.59 -11.82
C ILE A 151 -20.38 6.28 -11.19
N PHE A 152 -19.73 7.23 -11.89
CA PHE A 152 -18.57 7.95 -11.35
C PHE A 152 -18.91 8.73 -10.08
N THR A 153 -20.07 9.39 -10.05
CA THR A 153 -20.56 10.08 -8.85
C THR A 153 -20.80 9.10 -7.71
N GLY A 154 -21.38 7.93 -7.99
CA GLY A 154 -21.57 6.86 -7.00
C GLY A 154 -20.25 6.38 -6.41
N ILE A 155 -19.22 6.20 -7.23
CA ILE A 155 -17.89 5.80 -6.78
C ILE A 155 -17.26 6.87 -5.88
N ILE A 156 -17.29 8.15 -6.28
CA ILE A 156 -16.73 9.26 -5.47
C ILE A 156 -17.52 9.43 -4.16
N LEU A 157 -18.85 9.41 -4.24
CA LEU A 157 -19.71 9.57 -3.06
C LEU A 157 -19.53 8.41 -2.06
N SER A 158 -19.26 7.19 -2.55
CA SER A 158 -18.98 6.04 -1.68
C SER A 158 -17.78 6.24 -0.78
N VAL A 159 -16.75 6.97 -1.25
CA VAL A 159 -15.57 7.34 -0.44
C VAL A 159 -15.99 8.22 0.75
N ALA A 160 -16.79 9.25 0.50
CA ALA A 160 -17.25 10.14 1.56
C ALA A 160 -18.15 9.41 2.57
N ILE A 161 -19.09 8.60 2.10
CA ILE A 161 -19.99 7.80 2.94
C ILE A 161 -19.19 6.80 3.77
N ALA A 162 -18.25 6.09 3.16
CA ALA A 162 -17.35 5.15 3.85
C ALA A 162 -16.58 5.83 4.97
N PHE A 163 -16.04 7.03 4.72
CA PHE A 163 -15.29 7.76 5.72
C PHE A 163 -16.16 8.17 6.92
N ILE A 164 -17.35 8.71 6.64
CA ILE A 164 -18.30 9.15 7.67
C ILE A 164 -18.79 7.96 8.50
N CYS A 165 -19.27 6.89 7.85
CA CYS A 165 -19.77 5.70 8.54
C CYS A 165 -18.68 5.01 9.36
N GLY A 166 -17.49 4.83 8.79
CA GLY A 166 -16.36 4.23 9.50
C GLY A 166 -15.96 5.03 10.73
N THR A 167 -15.87 6.37 10.59
CA THR A 167 -15.52 7.27 11.70
C THR A 167 -16.57 7.21 12.81
N ILE A 168 -17.85 7.34 12.45
CA ILE A 168 -18.96 7.38 13.42
C ILE A 168 -19.07 6.05 14.18
N VAL A 169 -19.12 4.92 13.46
CA VAL A 169 -19.31 3.61 14.10
C VAL A 169 -18.13 3.28 15.00
N GLN A 170 -16.90 3.55 14.55
CA GLN A 170 -15.71 3.32 15.38
C GLN A 170 -15.67 4.24 16.60
N PHE A 171 -16.02 5.52 16.45
CA PHE A 171 -16.09 6.44 17.57
C PHE A 171 -17.05 5.95 18.66
N PHE A 172 -18.25 5.50 18.29
CA PHE A 172 -19.20 4.94 19.24
C PHE A 172 -18.73 3.60 19.83
N ALA A 173 -18.11 2.73 19.01
CA ALA A 173 -17.51 1.49 19.50
C ALA A 173 -16.47 1.79 20.61
N ARG A 174 -15.63 2.81 20.42
CA ARG A 174 -14.64 3.25 21.41
C ARG A 174 -15.25 3.88 22.66
N LEU A 175 -16.33 4.64 22.54
CA LEU A 175 -17.05 5.14 23.71
C LEU A 175 -17.62 4.02 24.58
N ILE A 176 -18.05 2.91 23.97
CA ILE A 176 -18.60 1.76 24.68
C ILE A 176 -17.48 0.90 25.28
N PHE A 177 -16.50 0.50 24.46
CA PHE A 177 -15.52 -0.55 24.81
C PHE A 177 -14.15 -0.04 25.25
N THR A 178 -13.79 1.21 24.96
CA THR A 178 -12.44 1.79 25.17
C THR A 178 -11.32 0.96 24.50
N PHE A 179 -10.05 1.29 24.76
CA PHE A 179 -8.91 0.47 24.31
C PHE A 179 -8.69 -0.77 25.20
N ASN A 180 -9.04 -0.70 26.49
CA ASN A 180 -9.03 -1.87 27.38
C ASN A 180 -10.41 -2.54 27.40
N TYR A 181 -10.74 -3.22 26.31
CA TYR A 181 -12.08 -3.74 26.07
C TYR A 181 -12.39 -5.07 26.76
N GLU A 182 -11.41 -5.79 27.34
CA GLU A 182 -11.60 -7.15 27.87
C GLU A 182 -12.73 -7.24 28.91
N GLY A 183 -12.75 -6.32 29.89
CA GLY A 183 -13.77 -6.31 30.95
C GLY A 183 -15.16 -5.92 30.43
N ARG A 184 -15.23 -4.99 29.48
CA ARG A 184 -16.51 -4.52 28.92
C ARG A 184 -17.09 -5.47 27.90
N LEU A 185 -16.25 -6.23 27.20
CA LEU A 185 -16.66 -7.26 26.27
C LEU A 185 -17.47 -8.35 26.97
N LYS A 186 -17.16 -8.70 28.21
CA LYS A 186 -17.98 -9.63 29.01
C LYS A 186 -19.41 -9.13 29.27
N ARG A 187 -19.59 -7.80 29.38
CA ARG A 187 -20.87 -7.16 29.72
C ARG A 187 -21.71 -6.82 28.50
N TYR A 188 -21.08 -6.28 27.45
CA TYR A 188 -21.78 -5.72 26.27
C TYR A 188 -21.45 -6.47 24.98
N GLY A 189 -20.57 -7.46 25.01
CA GLY A 189 -20.11 -8.19 23.82
C GLY A 189 -21.23 -8.94 23.11
N GLY A 190 -22.17 -9.55 23.84
CA GLY A 190 -23.30 -10.24 23.23
C GLY A 190 -24.19 -9.30 22.40
N LEU A 191 -24.54 -8.14 22.96
CA LEU A 191 -25.33 -7.12 22.26
C LEU A 191 -24.61 -6.59 21.01
N TRP A 192 -23.29 -6.39 21.12
CA TRP A 192 -22.47 -5.96 19.99
C TRP A 192 -22.47 -6.98 18.85
N VAL A 193 -22.36 -8.27 19.18
CA VAL A 193 -22.45 -9.36 18.19
C VAL A 193 -23.84 -9.41 17.58
N GLY A 194 -24.90 -9.33 18.40
CA GLY A 194 -26.27 -9.27 17.90
C GLY A 194 -26.48 -8.16 16.89
N PHE A 195 -25.98 -6.96 17.20
CA PHE A 195 -26.03 -5.82 16.29
C PHE A 195 -25.25 -6.08 15.00
N ALA A 196 -23.98 -6.50 15.12
CA ALA A 196 -23.12 -6.78 13.95
C ALA A 196 -23.72 -7.86 13.04
N MET A 197 -24.19 -8.97 13.60
CA MET A 197 -24.83 -10.06 12.86
C MET A 197 -26.11 -9.61 12.16
N THR A 198 -26.91 -8.78 12.82
CA THR A 198 -28.15 -8.26 12.22
C THR A 198 -27.86 -7.33 11.04
N VAL A 199 -26.85 -6.46 11.17
CA VAL A 199 -26.40 -5.58 10.08
C VAL A 199 -25.89 -6.42 8.90
N LEU A 200 -25.04 -7.41 9.14
CA LEU A 200 -24.52 -8.29 8.09
C LEU A 200 -25.66 -9.08 7.41
N MET A 201 -26.58 -9.65 8.20
CA MET A 201 -27.74 -10.39 7.70
C MET A 201 -28.67 -9.50 6.86
N TYR A 202 -28.94 -8.26 7.30
CA TYR A 202 -29.78 -7.30 6.59
C TYR A 202 -29.28 -7.08 5.16
N PHE A 203 -28.00 -6.77 5.02
CA PHE A 203 -27.44 -6.39 3.72
C PHE A 203 -27.11 -7.57 2.83
N ILE A 204 -26.71 -8.71 3.40
CA ILE A 204 -26.37 -9.93 2.64
C ILE A 204 -27.64 -10.66 2.18
N PHE A 205 -28.55 -10.98 3.10
CA PHE A 205 -29.68 -11.86 2.79
C PHE A 205 -30.88 -11.10 2.24
N LEU A 206 -31.40 -10.10 2.94
CA LEU A 206 -32.71 -9.54 2.57
C LEU A 206 -32.68 -8.68 1.29
N LYS A 207 -31.59 -7.96 1.05
CA LYS A 207 -31.41 -7.23 -0.22
C LYS A 207 -30.74 -8.04 -1.33
N GLY A 208 -29.88 -9.00 -0.99
CA GLY A 208 -29.18 -9.86 -1.94
C GLY A 208 -30.05 -10.98 -2.53
N VAL A 209 -31.01 -11.52 -1.77
CA VAL A 209 -31.90 -12.63 -2.19
C VAL A 209 -32.71 -12.31 -3.45
N ARG A 210 -32.99 -11.03 -3.73
CA ARG A 210 -33.65 -10.59 -4.98
C ARG A 210 -32.86 -10.94 -6.25
N GLY A 211 -31.56 -11.19 -6.14
CA GLY A 211 -30.68 -11.59 -7.23
C GLY A 211 -30.40 -13.09 -7.33
N ILE A 212 -30.98 -13.91 -6.45
CA ILE A 212 -30.71 -15.36 -6.43
C ILE A 212 -31.66 -16.07 -7.41
N SER A 213 -31.08 -16.76 -8.40
CA SER A 213 -31.83 -17.43 -9.48
C SER A 213 -32.68 -18.62 -9.02
N PHE A 214 -32.35 -19.22 -7.88
CA PHE A 214 -32.99 -20.45 -7.38
C PHE A 214 -34.02 -20.24 -6.24
N ILE A 215 -34.28 -19.00 -5.81
CA ILE A 215 -35.30 -18.70 -4.78
C ILE A 215 -36.62 -18.30 -5.45
N SER A 216 -37.73 -18.88 -4.99
CA SER A 216 -39.06 -18.58 -5.52
C SER A 216 -39.54 -17.19 -5.11
N GLN A 217 -40.37 -16.57 -5.96
CA GLN A 217 -40.94 -15.24 -5.69
C GLN A 217 -41.80 -15.22 -4.42
N ASP A 218 -42.45 -16.33 -4.08
CA ASP A 218 -43.26 -16.43 -2.85
C ASP A 218 -42.39 -16.37 -1.59
N THR A 219 -41.21 -17.00 -1.62
CA THR A 219 -40.23 -16.90 -0.53
C THR A 219 -39.71 -15.47 -0.38
N ILE A 220 -39.47 -14.76 -1.49
CA ILE A 220 -39.05 -13.35 -1.46
C ILE A 220 -40.14 -12.48 -0.79
N ARG A 221 -41.40 -12.63 -1.20
CA ARG A 221 -42.52 -11.89 -0.59
C ARG A 221 -42.70 -12.19 0.89
N PHE A 222 -42.57 -13.45 1.29
CA PHE A 222 -42.62 -13.85 2.70
C PHE A 222 -41.53 -13.14 3.52
N ILE A 223 -40.30 -13.10 3.00
CA ILE A 223 -39.16 -12.44 3.64
C ILE A 223 -39.41 -10.93 3.78
N GLU A 224 -39.95 -10.29 2.74
CA GLU A 224 -40.27 -8.85 2.76
C GLU A 224 -41.37 -8.52 3.78
N ALA A 225 -42.43 -9.33 3.84
CA ALA A 225 -43.53 -9.13 4.80
C ALA A 225 -43.09 -9.33 6.27
N ASN A 226 -42.10 -10.19 6.51
CA ASN A 226 -41.64 -10.57 7.86
C ASN A 226 -40.27 -9.98 8.22
N GLN A 227 -39.80 -8.97 7.48
CA GLN A 227 -38.45 -8.43 7.59
C GLN A 227 -38.07 -8.02 9.02
N LEU A 228 -38.97 -7.31 9.72
CA LEU A 228 -38.71 -6.85 11.10
C LEU A 228 -38.64 -8.01 12.09
N ALA A 229 -39.47 -9.04 11.92
CA ALA A 229 -39.43 -10.25 12.75
C ALA A 229 -38.14 -11.04 12.53
N ILE A 230 -37.70 -11.20 11.27
CA ILE A 230 -36.44 -11.87 10.95
C ILE A 230 -35.25 -11.16 11.60
N PHE A 231 -35.21 -9.82 11.57
CA PHE A 231 -34.15 -9.05 12.24
C PHE A 231 -34.23 -9.11 13.76
N GLY A 232 -35.43 -9.04 14.33
CA GLY A 232 -35.63 -9.20 15.77
C GLY A 232 -35.14 -10.56 16.25
N ILE A 233 -35.51 -11.64 15.56
CA ILE A 233 -35.08 -13.00 15.87
C ILE A 233 -33.57 -13.14 15.69
N THR A 234 -33.00 -12.63 14.59
CA THR A 234 -31.55 -12.67 14.33
C THR A 234 -30.79 -11.93 15.42
N PHE A 235 -31.23 -10.73 15.80
CA PHE A 235 -30.62 -9.91 16.84
C PHE A 235 -30.66 -10.62 18.20
N ILE A 236 -31.85 -11.09 18.62
CA ILE A 236 -32.04 -11.75 19.91
C ILE A 236 -31.26 -13.06 19.97
N SER A 237 -31.41 -13.95 18.98
CA SER A 237 -30.70 -15.24 18.94
C SER A 237 -29.18 -15.05 18.93
N SER A 238 -28.66 -14.16 18.06
CA SER A 238 -27.24 -13.88 17.99
C SER A 238 -26.71 -13.26 19.29
N THR A 239 -27.48 -12.38 19.93
CA THR A 239 -27.13 -11.79 21.23
C THR A 239 -27.06 -12.85 22.32
N VAL A 240 -28.10 -13.70 22.44
CA VAL A 240 -28.17 -14.73 23.47
C VAL A 240 -27.07 -15.76 23.28
N ILE A 241 -26.91 -16.30 22.07
CA ILE A 241 -25.89 -17.31 21.75
C ILE A 241 -24.49 -16.77 22.03
N SER A 242 -24.17 -15.55 21.56
CA SER A 242 -22.86 -14.95 21.78
C SER A 242 -22.60 -14.60 23.25
N GLN A 243 -23.61 -14.15 23.99
CA GLN A 243 -23.49 -13.89 25.42
C GLN A 243 -23.26 -15.20 26.20
N VAL A 244 -23.94 -16.28 25.84
CA VAL A 244 -23.69 -17.62 26.43
C VAL A 244 -22.28 -18.08 26.15
N ILE A 245 -21.79 -17.97 24.90
CA ILE A 245 -20.41 -18.31 24.53
C ILE A 245 -19.41 -17.50 25.36
N LEU A 246 -19.64 -16.20 25.54
CA LEU A 246 -18.78 -15.31 26.34
C LEU A 246 -18.72 -15.70 27.82
N LEU A 247 -19.82 -16.20 28.39
CA LEU A 247 -19.91 -16.57 29.80
C LEU A 247 -19.37 -17.98 30.08
N VAL A 248 -19.63 -18.92 29.18
CA VAL A 248 -19.32 -20.35 29.36
C VAL A 248 -17.92 -20.71 28.83
N THR A 249 -17.42 -20.00 27.82
CA THR A 249 -16.15 -20.32 27.17
C THR A 249 -15.11 -19.21 27.34
N LYS A 250 -13.84 -19.51 27.06
CA LYS A 250 -12.75 -18.52 27.01
C LYS A 250 -12.56 -17.94 25.60
N ILE A 251 -13.49 -18.17 24.67
CA ILE A 251 -13.37 -17.73 23.28
C ILE A 251 -13.53 -16.21 23.21
N ASN A 252 -12.57 -15.54 22.56
CA ASN A 252 -12.69 -14.11 22.30
C ASN A 252 -13.69 -13.88 21.16
N ILE A 253 -14.88 -13.36 21.52
CA ILE A 253 -15.96 -13.15 20.55
C ILE A 253 -15.59 -12.18 19.43
N LEU A 254 -14.67 -11.24 19.65
CA LEU A 254 -14.22 -10.33 18.59
C LEU A 254 -13.46 -11.08 17.49
N ARG A 255 -12.73 -12.16 17.82
CA ARG A 255 -12.12 -13.04 16.79
C ARG A 255 -13.19 -13.69 15.93
N VAL A 256 -14.28 -14.14 16.53
CA VAL A 256 -15.41 -14.74 15.80
C VAL A 256 -16.06 -13.71 14.87
N ILE A 257 -16.33 -12.48 15.36
CA ILE A 257 -16.88 -11.41 14.54
C ILE A 257 -15.94 -11.05 13.39
N VAL A 258 -14.63 -11.02 13.62
CA VAL A 258 -13.64 -10.75 12.56
C VAL A 258 -13.64 -11.85 11.51
N LEU A 259 -13.78 -13.13 11.88
CA LEU A 259 -13.88 -14.23 10.91
C LEU A 259 -15.20 -14.19 10.12
N ILE A 260 -16.32 -13.94 10.79
CA ILE A 260 -17.62 -13.75 10.13
C ILE A 260 -17.59 -12.52 9.22
N GLY A 261 -17.01 -11.42 9.67
CA GLY A 261 -16.82 -10.20 8.88
C GLY A 261 -15.92 -10.42 7.67
N THR A 262 -14.90 -11.27 7.78
CA THR A 262 -14.04 -11.68 6.65
C THR A 262 -14.85 -12.47 5.62
N PHE A 263 -15.65 -13.43 6.08
CA PHE A 263 -16.60 -14.15 5.22
C PHE A 263 -17.58 -13.21 4.53
N SER A 264 -18.21 -12.30 5.29
CA SER A 264 -19.18 -11.34 4.78
C SER A 264 -18.58 -10.38 3.76
N LEU A 265 -17.38 -9.88 4.01
CA LEU A 265 -16.71 -8.96 3.10
C LEU A 265 -16.30 -9.66 1.80
N ALA A 266 -15.81 -10.90 1.90
CA ALA A 266 -15.50 -11.72 0.72
C ALA A 266 -16.77 -12.05 -0.09
N LEU A 267 -17.89 -12.32 0.58
CA LEU A 267 -19.20 -12.50 -0.06
C LEU A 267 -19.63 -11.24 -0.80
N SER A 268 -19.64 -10.08 -0.12
CA SER A 268 -20.00 -8.79 -0.72
C SER A 268 -19.10 -8.44 -1.90
N PHE A 269 -17.80 -8.74 -1.80
CA PHE A 269 -16.83 -8.59 -2.87
C PHE A 269 -17.19 -9.45 -4.09
N ALA A 270 -17.38 -10.76 -3.90
CA ALA A 270 -17.72 -11.65 -5.01
C ALA A 270 -19.08 -11.29 -5.66
N ALA A 271 -20.05 -10.85 -4.86
CA ALA A 271 -21.34 -10.39 -5.37
C ALA A 271 -21.22 -9.12 -6.24
N ASN A 272 -20.31 -8.20 -5.88
CA ASN A 272 -20.13 -6.92 -6.58
C ASN A 272 -19.16 -7.02 -7.77
N ASP A 273 -17.98 -7.62 -7.56
CA ASP A 273 -16.84 -7.49 -8.48
C ASP A 273 -16.74 -8.64 -9.48
N LEU A 274 -17.54 -9.71 -9.35
CA LEU A 274 -17.52 -10.79 -10.33
C LEU A 274 -17.84 -10.30 -11.75
N VAL A 275 -18.74 -9.31 -11.88
CA VAL A 275 -19.07 -8.68 -13.17
C VAL A 275 -17.86 -8.05 -13.84
N ASN A 276 -16.87 -7.58 -13.08
CA ASN A 276 -15.66 -6.96 -13.62
C ASN A 276 -14.83 -7.95 -14.45
N PHE A 277 -14.96 -9.25 -14.19
CA PHE A 277 -14.18 -10.29 -14.84
C PHE A 277 -14.97 -11.08 -15.87
N ILE A 278 -16.24 -11.39 -15.61
CA ILE A 278 -17.06 -12.23 -16.48
C ILE A 278 -18.16 -11.46 -17.21
N GLY A 279 -18.43 -10.20 -16.85
CA GLY A 279 -19.49 -9.38 -17.45
C GLY A 279 -19.31 -9.14 -18.94
N ALA A 280 -18.19 -8.56 -19.34
CA ALA A 280 -17.88 -8.34 -20.76
C ALA A 280 -17.77 -9.66 -21.56
N PRO A 281 -17.11 -10.73 -21.04
CA PRO A 281 -17.10 -12.04 -21.70
C PRO A 281 -18.48 -12.65 -21.92
N LEU A 282 -19.36 -12.65 -20.91
CA LEU A 282 -20.71 -13.19 -21.04
C LEU A 282 -21.59 -12.33 -21.92
N ALA A 283 -21.47 -11.01 -21.85
CA ALA A 283 -22.16 -10.11 -22.76
C ALA A 283 -21.70 -10.32 -24.22
N GLY A 284 -20.41 -10.61 -24.43
CA GLY A 284 -19.85 -10.99 -25.73
C GLY A 284 -20.43 -12.32 -26.24
N LEU A 285 -20.51 -13.34 -25.39
CA LEU A 285 -21.16 -14.61 -25.72
C LEU A 285 -22.63 -14.42 -26.09
N THR A 286 -23.39 -13.65 -25.31
CA THR A 286 -24.80 -13.35 -25.58
C THR A 286 -24.95 -12.56 -26.89
N ALA A 287 -24.09 -11.57 -27.16
CA ALA A 287 -24.10 -10.83 -28.42
C ALA A 287 -23.88 -11.75 -29.62
N TYR A 288 -22.96 -12.72 -29.51
CA TYR A 288 -22.72 -13.72 -30.55
C TYR A 288 -23.93 -14.65 -30.75
N GLN A 289 -24.55 -15.13 -29.66
CA GLN A 289 -25.75 -15.97 -29.71
C GLN A 289 -26.93 -15.23 -30.35
N ILE A 290 -27.18 -13.97 -29.98
CA ILE A 290 -28.21 -13.13 -30.60
C ILE A 290 -27.92 -12.98 -32.09
N ALA A 291 -26.68 -12.68 -32.46
CA ALA A 291 -26.31 -12.50 -33.85
C ALA A 291 -26.54 -13.76 -34.69
N GLN A 292 -26.33 -14.96 -34.14
CA GLN A 292 -26.64 -16.23 -34.83
C GLN A 292 -28.13 -16.40 -35.18
N THR A 293 -29.04 -15.70 -34.50
CA THR A 293 -30.48 -15.75 -34.77
C THR A 293 -30.96 -14.69 -35.77
N LEU A 294 -30.09 -13.75 -36.17
CA LEU A 294 -30.42 -12.69 -37.12
C LEU A 294 -30.21 -13.15 -38.56
N GLU A 295 -31.04 -12.68 -39.49
CA GLU A 295 -30.88 -12.96 -40.93
C GLU A 295 -29.57 -12.38 -41.48
N ASN A 296 -29.14 -11.21 -41.00
CA ASN A 296 -27.89 -10.55 -41.40
C ASN A 296 -26.99 -10.22 -40.17
N PRO A 297 -26.34 -11.23 -39.57
CA PRO A 297 -25.64 -11.11 -38.28
C PRO A 297 -24.56 -10.03 -38.17
N LEU A 298 -23.96 -9.62 -39.30
CA LEU A 298 -22.81 -8.71 -39.34
C LEU A 298 -23.19 -7.25 -39.63
N THR A 299 -24.36 -7.00 -40.21
CA THR A 299 -24.79 -5.66 -40.62
C THR A 299 -25.96 -5.14 -39.79
N THR A 300 -26.68 -6.02 -39.09
CA THR A 300 -27.73 -5.63 -38.16
C THR A 300 -27.13 -5.16 -36.82
N ASN A 301 -27.58 -4.00 -36.33
CA ASN A 301 -27.20 -3.51 -35.01
C ASN A 301 -27.83 -4.36 -33.89
N LEU A 302 -27.11 -4.51 -32.78
CA LEU A 302 -27.49 -5.40 -31.68
C LEU A 302 -28.33 -4.71 -30.59
N GLY A 303 -29.42 -4.04 -30.98
CA GLY A 303 -30.36 -3.44 -30.02
C GLY A 303 -30.95 -4.46 -29.04
N ALA A 304 -31.15 -5.71 -29.46
CA ALA A 304 -31.62 -6.81 -28.62
C ALA A 304 -30.68 -7.16 -27.46
N LEU A 305 -29.39 -6.79 -27.52
CA LEU A 305 -28.46 -7.01 -26.40
C LEU A 305 -28.81 -6.15 -25.18
N ALA A 306 -29.41 -4.98 -25.38
CA ALA A 306 -29.80 -4.09 -24.28
C ALA A 306 -30.92 -4.71 -23.43
N THR A 307 -31.87 -5.40 -24.07
CA THR A 307 -33.07 -5.97 -23.44
C THR A 307 -32.91 -7.43 -23.02
N THR A 308 -32.04 -8.20 -23.66
CA THR A 308 -31.79 -9.60 -23.31
C THR A 308 -31.04 -9.68 -21.98
N LYS A 309 -31.60 -10.37 -20.99
CA LYS A 309 -30.92 -10.58 -19.70
C LYS A 309 -29.67 -11.43 -19.92
N VAL A 310 -28.51 -10.91 -19.51
CA VAL A 310 -27.28 -11.68 -19.45
C VAL A 310 -27.27 -12.38 -18.11
N GLN A 311 -27.97 -13.51 -18.02
CA GLN A 311 -27.91 -14.35 -16.83
C GLN A 311 -26.81 -15.39 -17.03
N ALA A 312 -25.79 -15.33 -16.17
CA ALA A 312 -24.85 -16.42 -16.04
C ALA A 312 -25.57 -17.63 -15.44
N GLU A 313 -25.38 -18.78 -16.06
CA GLU A 313 -25.81 -20.03 -15.46
C GLU A 313 -25.09 -20.26 -14.12
N THR A 314 -25.80 -20.83 -13.14
CA THR A 314 -25.27 -21.02 -11.78
C THR A 314 -23.95 -21.79 -11.77
N TRP A 315 -23.76 -22.75 -12.68
CA TRP A 315 -22.53 -23.52 -12.79
C TRP A 315 -21.33 -22.66 -13.23
N MET A 316 -21.53 -21.66 -14.10
CA MET A 316 -20.46 -20.72 -14.51
C MET A 316 -20.03 -19.82 -13.35
N LEU A 317 -21.00 -19.39 -12.54
CA LEU A 317 -20.75 -18.61 -11.32
C LEU A 317 -19.92 -19.40 -10.31
N ILE A 318 -20.29 -20.67 -10.08
CA ILE A 318 -19.56 -21.58 -9.19
C ILE A 318 -18.12 -21.81 -9.68
N ILE A 319 -17.92 -22.09 -10.97
CA ILE A 319 -16.58 -22.25 -11.55
C ILE A 319 -15.74 -20.98 -11.33
N SER A 320 -16.35 -19.80 -11.55
CA SER A 320 -15.67 -18.53 -11.31
C SER A 320 -15.23 -18.41 -9.84
N GLY A 321 -16.12 -18.74 -8.89
CA GLY A 321 -15.81 -18.75 -7.47
C GLY A 321 -14.68 -19.73 -7.09
N VAL A 322 -14.62 -20.90 -7.74
CA VAL A 322 -13.52 -21.87 -7.55
C VAL A 322 -12.20 -21.31 -8.07
N ILE A 323 -12.18 -20.70 -9.26
CA ILE A 323 -10.98 -20.07 -9.83
C ILE A 323 -10.46 -18.95 -8.91
N MET A 324 -11.37 -18.09 -8.44
CA MET A 324 -11.06 -17.03 -7.47
C MET A 324 -10.46 -17.60 -6.18
N SER A 325 -11.02 -18.70 -5.68
CA SER A 325 -10.57 -19.38 -4.46
C SER A 325 -9.18 -20.01 -4.61
N ILE A 326 -8.88 -20.62 -5.76
CA ILE A 326 -7.54 -21.14 -6.06
C ILE A 326 -6.55 -19.96 -6.16
N ALA A 327 -6.92 -18.89 -6.86
CA ALA A 327 -6.05 -17.73 -7.06
C ALA A 327 -5.61 -17.10 -5.73
N ILE A 328 -6.54 -16.86 -4.78
CA ILE A 328 -6.19 -16.27 -3.49
C ILE A 328 -5.27 -17.15 -2.65
N VAL A 329 -5.43 -18.48 -2.71
CA VAL A 329 -4.61 -19.42 -1.93
C VAL A 329 -3.16 -19.42 -2.40
N PHE A 330 -2.93 -19.41 -3.72
CA PHE A 330 -1.61 -19.57 -4.32
C PHE A 330 -0.92 -18.26 -4.73
N SER A 331 -1.62 -17.13 -4.78
CA SER A 331 -1.05 -15.87 -5.24
C SER A 331 -0.04 -15.28 -4.26
N LYS A 332 1.24 -15.25 -4.66
CA LYS A 332 2.30 -14.53 -3.94
C LYS A 332 2.10 -13.00 -4.00
N LYS A 333 1.63 -12.49 -5.14
CA LYS A 333 1.35 -11.05 -5.33
C LYS A 333 0.28 -10.58 -4.33
N ALA A 334 -0.79 -11.36 -4.13
CA ALA A 334 -1.82 -11.07 -3.14
C ALA A 334 -1.23 -10.89 -1.73
N ARG A 335 -0.31 -11.77 -1.32
CA ARG A 335 0.37 -11.68 -0.02
C ARG A 335 1.20 -10.40 0.11
N THR A 336 1.89 -9.96 -0.95
CA THR A 336 2.65 -8.70 -0.96
C THR A 336 1.71 -7.50 -0.79
N VAL A 337 0.61 -7.45 -1.53
CA VAL A 337 -0.36 -6.35 -1.45
C VAL A 337 -1.00 -6.30 -0.04
N THR A 338 -1.35 -7.45 0.55
CA THR A 338 -1.88 -7.56 1.93
C THR A 338 -0.93 -6.93 2.94
N LYS A 339 0.37 -7.22 2.84
CA LYS A 339 1.38 -6.63 3.73
C LYS A 339 1.45 -5.11 3.61
N THR A 340 1.35 -4.57 2.39
CA THR A 340 1.40 -3.12 2.16
C THR A 340 0.22 -2.40 2.79
N GLU A 341 -1.01 -2.88 2.61
CA GLU A 341 -2.18 -2.19 3.16
C GLU A 341 -2.28 -2.33 4.69
N VAL A 342 -1.97 -3.51 5.25
CA VAL A 342 -1.88 -3.67 6.71
C VAL A 342 -0.86 -2.71 7.32
N SER A 343 0.28 -2.48 6.64
CA SER A 343 1.28 -1.51 7.11
C SER A 343 0.77 -0.08 7.16
N LEU A 344 -0.16 0.31 6.28
CA LEU A 344 -0.77 1.64 6.25
C LEU A 344 -1.85 1.83 7.33
N GLY A 345 -2.57 0.75 7.67
CA GLY A 345 -3.63 0.78 8.68
C GLY A 345 -3.15 0.71 10.13
N ARG A 346 -1.84 0.61 10.37
CA ARG A 346 -1.26 0.32 11.69
C ARG A 346 -1.59 1.42 12.73
N GLN A 347 -1.85 0.97 13.95
CA GLN A 347 -2.30 1.76 15.10
C GLN A 347 -1.14 2.32 15.94
N ASP A 348 0.03 1.67 15.90
CA ASP A 348 1.21 2.06 16.69
C ASP A 348 2.26 2.78 15.84
N ASP A 349 2.69 3.94 16.34
CA ASP A 349 3.71 4.83 15.76
C ASP A 349 5.13 4.32 16.01
N SER A 350 5.34 3.50 17.05
CA SER A 350 6.67 3.08 17.52
C SER A 350 7.25 1.87 16.77
N SER A 351 6.45 1.15 15.97
CA SER A 351 6.84 -0.17 15.45
C SER A 351 7.33 -0.19 13.99
N GLY A 352 7.44 0.92 13.25
CA GLY A 352 8.02 0.89 11.88
C GLY A 352 7.87 2.15 11.04
N PHE A 353 8.59 2.18 9.91
CA PHE A 353 8.74 3.35 9.04
C PHE A 353 7.45 3.77 8.33
N GLU A 354 7.16 5.07 8.38
CA GLU A 354 6.19 5.69 7.49
C GLU A 354 6.73 5.62 6.06
N LYS A 355 6.05 4.86 5.19
CA LYS A 355 6.49 4.60 3.81
C LYS A 355 6.41 5.84 2.90
N PHE A 356 5.66 6.86 3.30
CA PHE A 356 5.35 8.03 2.47
C PHE A 356 6.00 9.28 3.05
N GLU A 357 6.62 10.08 2.19
CA GLU A 357 7.17 11.39 2.57
C GLU A 357 6.06 12.44 2.73
N SER A 358 6.32 13.47 3.52
CA SER A 358 5.39 14.59 3.67
C SER A 358 5.25 15.38 2.36
N ASN A 359 4.03 15.81 2.03
CA ASN A 359 3.78 16.64 0.85
C ASN A 359 2.96 17.90 1.21
N ALA A 360 2.95 18.91 0.34
CA ALA A 360 2.31 20.20 0.62
C ALA A 360 0.79 20.08 0.80
N VAL A 361 0.13 19.22 0.01
CA VAL A 361 -1.31 18.99 0.07
C VAL A 361 -1.69 18.34 1.40
N ALA A 362 -0.98 17.29 1.80
CA ALA A 362 -1.18 16.60 3.07
C ALA A 362 -0.97 17.54 4.26
N ARG A 363 0.07 18.38 4.24
CA ARG A 363 0.29 19.43 5.27
C ARG A 363 -0.86 20.43 5.32
N SER A 364 -1.48 20.76 4.19
CA SER A 364 -2.63 21.65 4.14
C SER A 364 -3.88 20.99 4.75
N ILE A 365 -4.16 19.75 4.35
CA ILE A 365 -5.29 18.96 4.87
C ILE A 365 -5.17 18.81 6.38
N VAL A 366 -4.01 18.37 6.89
CA VAL A 366 -3.79 18.19 8.33
C VAL A 366 -3.99 19.50 9.10
N ARG A 367 -3.45 20.63 8.60
CA ARG A 367 -3.66 21.94 9.24
C ARG A 367 -5.13 22.33 9.28
N MET A 368 -5.84 22.19 8.16
CA MET A 368 -7.27 22.47 8.08
C MET A 368 -8.09 21.60 9.05
N THR A 369 -7.78 20.30 9.12
CA THR A 369 -8.43 19.38 10.06
C THR A 369 -8.16 19.75 11.51
N LEU A 370 -6.93 20.15 11.86
CA LEU A 370 -6.59 20.63 13.20
C LEU A 370 -7.35 21.92 13.55
N TYR A 371 -7.40 22.90 12.65
CA TYR A 371 -8.18 24.12 12.88
C TYR A 371 -9.67 23.85 13.06
N PHE A 372 -10.23 22.95 12.25
CA PHE A 372 -11.62 22.53 12.38
C PHE A 372 -11.88 21.79 13.70
N SER A 373 -10.99 20.87 14.07
CA SER A 373 -11.03 20.16 15.35
C SER A 373 -10.96 21.14 16.53
N ASP A 374 -10.07 22.12 16.49
CA ASP A 374 -9.94 23.14 17.53
C ASP A 374 -11.21 24.01 17.64
N ALA A 375 -11.81 24.37 16.50
CA ALA A 375 -13.08 25.10 16.47
C ALA A 375 -14.23 24.29 17.10
N ILE A 376 -14.36 23.01 16.74
CA ILE A 376 -15.36 22.12 17.36
C ILE A 376 -15.09 21.94 18.86
N THR A 377 -13.83 21.76 19.24
CA THR A 377 -13.45 21.50 20.63
C THR A 377 -13.80 22.69 21.55
N LYS A 378 -13.83 23.92 21.02
CA LYS A 378 -14.31 25.11 21.75
C LYS A 378 -15.81 25.09 22.05
N LEU A 379 -16.60 24.38 21.25
CA LEU A 379 -18.05 24.24 21.44
C LEU A 379 -18.43 23.11 22.42
N ILE A 380 -17.47 22.23 22.76
CA ILE A 380 -17.71 21.06 23.60
C ILE A 380 -17.40 21.39 25.08
N PRO A 381 -18.34 21.16 26.02
CA PRO A 381 -18.09 21.38 27.45
C PRO A 381 -16.92 20.54 27.97
N GLN A 382 -16.13 21.11 28.89
CA GLN A 382 -14.93 20.46 29.45
C GLN A 382 -15.25 19.08 30.07
N SER A 383 -16.39 18.93 30.75
CA SER A 383 -16.82 17.66 31.33
C SER A 383 -17.02 16.54 30.29
N LEU A 384 -17.54 16.89 29.11
CA LEU A 384 -17.70 15.92 28.02
C LEU A 384 -16.35 15.60 27.39
N LYS A 385 -15.50 16.61 27.21
CA LYS A 385 -14.14 16.45 26.68
C LYS A 385 -13.31 15.50 27.55
N THR A 386 -13.33 15.67 28.87
CA THR A 386 -12.62 14.78 29.81
C THR A 386 -13.16 13.35 29.72
N ARG A 387 -14.49 13.17 29.76
CA ARG A 387 -15.12 11.83 29.65
C ARG A 387 -14.75 11.12 28.34
N VAL A 388 -14.73 11.84 27.21
CA VAL A 388 -14.31 11.26 25.93
C VAL A 388 -12.82 10.93 25.98
N ASN A 389 -11.95 11.84 26.43
CA ASN A 389 -10.51 11.58 26.50
C ASN A 389 -10.15 10.37 27.37
N GLU A 390 -10.81 10.17 28.50
CA GLU A 390 -10.63 8.98 29.33
C GLU A 390 -10.97 7.68 28.60
N ARG A 391 -12.02 7.68 27.77
CA ARG A 391 -12.45 6.52 26.96
C ARG A 391 -11.45 6.18 25.84
N PHE A 392 -10.75 7.20 25.34
CA PHE A 392 -9.76 7.08 24.26
C PHE A 392 -8.31 7.03 24.78
N SER A 393 -8.10 6.88 26.09
CA SER A 393 -6.75 6.74 26.65
C SER A 393 -6.14 5.38 26.30
N MET A 394 -4.92 5.39 25.74
CA MET A 394 -4.14 4.18 25.45
C MET A 394 -3.23 3.76 26.62
N ALA A 395 -3.19 4.51 27.73
CA ALA A 395 -2.22 4.29 28.82
C ALA A 395 -2.21 2.86 29.39
N ASN A 396 -3.35 2.17 29.32
CA ASN A 396 -3.51 0.80 29.83
C ASN A 396 -3.61 -0.26 28.73
N TYR A 397 -3.41 0.10 27.46
CA TYR A 397 -3.47 -0.83 26.34
C TYR A 397 -2.09 -1.46 26.12
N LYS A 398 -1.98 -2.78 26.38
CA LYS A 398 -0.79 -3.57 26.07
C LYS A 398 -1.16 -4.58 24.98
N PRO A 399 -0.73 -4.38 23.72
CA PRO A 399 -0.97 -5.37 22.67
C PRO A 399 -0.25 -6.66 23.06
N LYS A 400 -0.94 -7.80 22.96
CA LYS A 400 -0.34 -9.13 23.18
C LYS A 400 0.29 -9.58 21.86
N ALA A 401 1.54 -10.03 21.92
CA ALA A 401 2.21 -10.66 20.77
C ALA A 401 1.52 -11.99 20.42
N ASP A 402 1.57 -12.37 19.14
CA ASP A 402 1.09 -13.67 18.67
C ASP A 402 2.08 -14.81 18.99
N GLU A 403 1.76 -16.04 18.56
CA GLU A 403 2.59 -17.25 18.75
C GLU A 403 4.02 -17.10 18.18
N ASN A 404 4.24 -16.13 17.27
CA ASN A 404 5.53 -15.87 16.63
C ASN A 404 6.24 -14.63 17.20
N GLY A 405 5.73 -14.03 18.29
CA GLY A 405 6.30 -12.81 18.87
C GLY A 405 5.95 -11.52 18.11
N GLU A 406 5.06 -11.57 17.10
CA GLU A 406 4.65 -10.39 16.34
C GLU A 406 3.44 -9.70 16.98
N TYR A 407 3.48 -8.38 17.06
CA TYR A 407 2.37 -7.59 17.61
C TYR A 407 1.30 -7.31 16.54
N PRO A 408 0.01 -7.30 16.91
CA PRO A 408 -1.05 -6.90 15.99
C PRO A 408 -0.89 -5.46 15.55
N SER A 409 -1.17 -5.18 14.28
CA SER A 409 -1.12 -3.85 13.71
C SER A 409 -2.24 -2.95 14.23
N PHE A 410 -3.39 -3.52 14.60
CA PHE A 410 -4.51 -2.83 15.28
C PHE A 410 -5.34 -3.86 16.04
N ASP A 411 -6.16 -3.41 17.00
CA ASP A 411 -6.95 -4.34 17.81
C ASP A 411 -8.15 -4.98 17.09
N LEU A 412 -8.69 -6.04 17.72
CA LEU A 412 -9.82 -6.82 17.20
C LEU A 412 -11.13 -6.02 17.13
N LEU A 413 -11.30 -4.99 17.97
CA LEU A 413 -12.50 -4.16 17.94
C LEU A 413 -12.52 -3.32 16.66
N ARG A 414 -11.41 -2.61 16.38
CA ARG A 414 -11.25 -1.84 15.13
C ARG A 414 -11.35 -2.73 13.90
N ALA A 415 -10.76 -3.93 13.94
CA ALA A 415 -10.90 -4.91 12.87
C ALA A 415 -12.36 -5.31 12.64
N SER A 416 -13.11 -5.58 13.72
CA SER A 416 -14.52 -5.97 13.63
C SER A 416 -15.39 -4.87 13.02
N VAL A 417 -15.21 -3.62 13.44
CA VAL A 417 -15.94 -2.47 12.89
C VAL A 417 -15.59 -2.28 11.42
N THR A 418 -14.32 -2.35 11.07
CA THR A 418 -13.85 -2.15 9.69
C THR A 418 -14.49 -3.18 8.75
N LEU A 419 -14.51 -4.44 9.13
CA LEU A 419 -15.12 -5.51 8.32
C LEU A 419 -16.64 -5.37 8.21
N VAL A 420 -17.34 -5.12 9.32
CA VAL A 420 -18.81 -5.01 9.34
C VAL A 420 -19.27 -3.82 8.52
N VAL A 421 -18.66 -2.64 8.72
CA VAL A 421 -19.03 -1.42 7.99
C VAL A 421 -18.72 -1.55 6.50
N SER A 422 -17.54 -2.09 6.15
CA SER A 422 -17.18 -2.27 4.74
C SER A 422 -18.13 -3.25 4.03
N SER A 423 -18.45 -4.38 4.67
CA SER A 423 -19.36 -5.39 4.10
C SER A 423 -20.76 -4.81 3.91
N ALA A 424 -21.26 -4.08 4.91
CA ALA A 424 -22.58 -3.43 4.85
C ALA A 424 -22.67 -2.41 3.71
N LEU A 425 -21.67 -1.54 3.56
CA LEU A 425 -21.65 -0.51 2.53
C LEU A 425 -21.53 -1.09 1.12
N ILE A 426 -20.68 -2.10 0.92
CA ILE A 426 -20.54 -2.78 -0.38
C ILE A 426 -21.85 -3.47 -0.74
N SER A 427 -22.41 -4.29 0.15
CA SER A 427 -23.69 -4.97 -0.10
C SER A 427 -24.84 -3.99 -0.35
N LEU A 428 -24.85 -2.83 0.34
CA LEU A 428 -25.82 -1.78 0.07
C LEU A 428 -25.67 -1.22 -1.36
N GLY A 429 -24.44 -0.96 -1.81
CA GLY A 429 -24.15 -0.53 -3.18
C GLY A 429 -24.60 -1.54 -4.23
N THR A 430 -24.24 -2.82 -4.04
CA THR A 430 -24.67 -3.94 -4.89
C THR A 430 -26.18 -4.03 -4.97
N SER A 431 -26.90 -3.81 -3.85
CA SER A 431 -28.37 -3.83 -3.85
C SER A 431 -29.01 -2.72 -4.70
N PHE A 432 -28.32 -1.60 -4.88
CA PHE A 432 -28.74 -0.50 -5.74
C PHE A 432 -28.22 -0.62 -7.17
N LYS A 433 -27.54 -1.73 -7.51
CA LYS A 433 -26.86 -1.93 -8.80
C LYS A 433 -25.90 -0.78 -9.12
N LEU A 434 -25.31 -0.17 -8.10
CA LEU A 434 -24.29 0.84 -8.23
C LEU A 434 -22.94 0.13 -8.18
N PRO A 435 -22.20 0.04 -9.30
CA PRO A 435 -20.88 -0.56 -9.29
C PRO A 435 -19.96 0.29 -8.40
N LEU A 436 -19.68 -0.20 -7.20
CA LEU A 436 -18.78 0.43 -6.26
C LEU A 436 -17.37 -0.14 -6.40
N SER A 437 -16.38 0.67 -6.02
CA SER A 437 -15.02 0.18 -5.83
C SER A 437 -14.91 -0.42 -4.43
N THR A 438 -14.89 -1.75 -4.33
CA THR A 438 -14.74 -2.45 -3.04
C THR A 438 -13.43 -2.04 -2.36
N THR A 439 -12.34 -1.97 -3.12
CA THR A 439 -11.03 -1.46 -2.68
C THR A 439 -11.10 -0.07 -2.05
N TYR A 440 -11.92 0.83 -2.59
CA TYR A 440 -12.00 2.19 -2.05
C TYR A 440 -12.79 2.20 -0.77
N VAL A 441 -13.92 1.48 -0.73
CA VAL A 441 -14.75 1.40 0.47
C VAL A 441 -13.95 0.77 1.62
N THR A 442 -13.30 -0.38 1.41
CA THR A 442 -12.53 -1.07 2.46
C THR A 442 -11.37 -0.24 2.96
N PHE A 443 -10.57 0.33 2.04
CA PHE A 443 -9.43 1.18 2.40
C PHE A 443 -9.89 2.41 3.20
N ILE A 444 -10.94 3.10 2.75
CA ILE A 444 -11.41 4.32 3.40
C ILE A 444 -12.06 4.03 4.74
N VAL A 445 -12.82 2.94 4.88
CA VAL A 445 -13.33 2.52 6.19
C VAL A 445 -12.15 2.22 7.13
N ALA A 446 -11.11 1.51 6.68
CA ALA A 446 -9.94 1.21 7.49
C ALA A 446 -9.19 2.49 7.93
N MET A 447 -9.08 3.49 7.06
CA MET A 447 -8.50 4.79 7.37
C MET A 447 -9.40 5.59 8.33
N ALA A 448 -10.72 5.56 8.13
CA ALA A 448 -11.69 6.25 8.96
C ALA A 448 -11.75 5.68 10.38
N THR A 449 -11.66 4.36 10.53
CA THR A 449 -11.55 3.74 11.86
C THR A 449 -10.21 4.08 12.54
N ALA A 450 -9.12 4.22 11.77
CA ALA A 450 -7.84 4.72 12.29
C ALA A 450 -7.95 6.16 12.80
N PHE A 451 -8.61 7.01 12.01
CA PHE A 451 -8.83 8.40 12.32
C PHE A 451 -9.66 8.55 13.60
N ALA A 452 -10.76 7.79 13.72
CA ALA A 452 -11.60 7.78 14.92
C ALA A 452 -10.83 7.33 16.17
N ASP A 453 -9.89 6.38 16.03
CA ASP A 453 -9.03 5.91 17.12
C ASP A 453 -7.95 6.91 17.54
N ARG A 454 -7.87 8.07 16.89
CA ARG A 454 -6.77 9.05 17.06
C ARG A 454 -5.41 8.44 16.77
N SER A 455 -5.36 7.42 15.92
CA SER A 455 -4.10 6.80 15.51
C SER A 455 -3.26 7.75 14.67
N TRP A 456 -3.85 8.78 14.02
CA TRP A 456 -3.08 9.80 13.30
C TRP A 456 -2.58 10.86 14.29
N GLY A 457 -1.50 10.53 15.01
CA GLY A 457 -0.83 11.44 15.93
C GLY A 457 -0.32 12.70 15.23
N ARG A 458 -0.10 13.79 15.97
CA ARG A 458 0.34 15.07 15.39
C ARG A 458 1.63 14.95 14.57
N ASP A 459 2.52 14.06 15.00
CA ASP A 459 3.84 13.84 14.39
C ASP A 459 3.79 12.92 13.15
N THR A 460 2.80 12.02 13.07
CA THR A 460 2.66 11.03 11.98
C THR A 460 1.55 11.37 10.98
N ALA A 461 0.62 12.25 11.34
CA ALA A 461 -0.58 12.58 10.54
C ALA A 461 -0.24 13.05 9.12
N VAL A 462 0.79 13.87 8.95
CA VAL A 462 1.16 14.39 7.63
C VAL A 462 1.60 13.27 6.68
N TYR A 463 2.37 12.30 7.18
CA TYR A 463 2.85 11.16 6.39
C TYR A 463 1.71 10.20 6.05
N ARG A 464 0.80 9.94 7.00
CA ARG A 464 -0.37 9.07 6.77
C ARG A 464 -1.38 9.70 5.80
N VAL A 465 -1.67 10.98 5.96
CA VAL A 465 -2.52 11.72 5.01
C VAL A 465 -1.85 11.80 3.65
N SER A 466 -0.51 11.94 3.58
CA SER A 466 0.24 11.84 2.32
C SER A 466 0.04 10.48 1.65
N GLY A 467 0.10 9.39 2.41
CA GLY A 467 -0.24 8.05 1.94
C GLY A 467 -1.66 7.95 1.39
N VAL A 468 -2.67 8.40 2.14
CA VAL A 468 -4.08 8.41 1.70
C VAL A 468 -4.27 9.23 0.41
N VAL A 469 -3.69 10.43 0.33
CA VAL A 469 -3.74 11.28 -0.86
C VAL A 469 -3.05 10.62 -2.05
N THR A 470 -1.92 9.95 -1.84
CA THR A 470 -1.19 9.24 -2.89
C THR A 470 -2.00 8.07 -3.43
N VAL A 471 -2.64 7.30 -2.54
CA VAL A 471 -3.55 6.20 -2.91
C VAL A 471 -4.75 6.73 -3.71
N ILE A 472 -5.40 7.80 -3.24
CA ILE A 472 -6.49 8.48 -3.98
C ILE A 472 -5.99 9.03 -5.32
N GLY A 473 -4.76 9.55 -5.40
CA GLY A 473 -4.16 9.96 -6.67
C GLY A 473 -3.99 8.79 -7.64
N GLY A 474 -3.52 7.65 -7.15
CA GLY A 474 -3.40 6.40 -7.92
C GLY A 474 -4.73 5.90 -8.49
N TRP A 475 -5.84 6.17 -7.80
CA TRP A 475 -7.19 5.85 -8.23
C TRP A 475 -7.63 6.63 -9.46
N PHE A 476 -7.37 7.93 -9.50
CA PHE A 476 -7.62 8.75 -10.69
C PHE A 476 -6.69 8.37 -11.84
N PHE A 477 -5.42 8.11 -11.52
CA PHE A 477 -4.44 7.64 -12.50
C PHE A 477 -4.87 6.32 -13.16
N THR A 478 -5.46 5.40 -12.38
CA THR A 478 -6.04 4.15 -12.88
C THR A 478 -7.15 4.42 -13.90
N ALA A 479 -8.10 5.29 -13.58
CA ALA A 479 -9.21 5.62 -14.48
C ALA A 479 -8.69 6.20 -15.80
N ILE A 480 -7.79 7.18 -15.73
CA ILE A 480 -7.22 7.84 -16.92
C ILE A 480 -6.43 6.82 -17.76
N SER A 481 -5.60 6.00 -17.12
CA SER A 481 -4.80 4.97 -17.80
C SER A 481 -5.69 3.93 -18.48
N ALA A 482 -6.78 3.50 -17.83
CA ALA A 482 -7.73 2.56 -18.39
C ALA A 482 -8.47 3.15 -19.62
N ILE A 483 -8.89 4.42 -19.57
CA ILE A 483 -9.51 5.09 -20.73
C ILE A 483 -8.55 5.13 -21.90
N ILE A 484 -7.33 5.63 -21.69
CA ILE A 484 -6.33 5.81 -22.74
C ILE A 484 -5.92 4.46 -23.32
N LEU A 485 -5.61 3.48 -22.48
CA LEU A 485 -5.16 2.16 -22.92
C LEU A 485 -6.27 1.41 -23.66
N ALA A 486 -7.51 1.44 -23.16
CA ALA A 486 -8.64 0.82 -23.84
C ALA A 486 -8.95 1.51 -25.18
N PHE A 487 -8.78 2.84 -25.26
CA PHE A 487 -8.93 3.57 -26.51
C PHE A 487 -7.89 3.14 -27.54
N ILE A 488 -6.60 3.06 -27.15
CA ILE A 488 -5.50 2.64 -28.03
C ILE A 488 -5.69 1.18 -28.48
N ILE A 489 -6.02 0.28 -27.56
CA ILE A 489 -6.25 -1.14 -27.88
C ILE A 489 -7.43 -1.28 -28.85
N ALA A 490 -8.53 -0.57 -28.60
CA ALA A 490 -9.69 -0.56 -29.49
C ALA A 490 -9.34 -0.01 -30.88
N ALA A 491 -8.53 1.05 -30.96
CA ALA A 491 -8.05 1.60 -32.22
C ALA A 491 -7.25 0.54 -33.02
N ILE A 492 -6.30 -0.12 -32.37
CA ILE A 492 -5.47 -1.16 -33.00
C ILE A 492 -6.37 -2.29 -33.54
N ILE A 493 -7.28 -2.80 -32.71
CA ILE A 493 -8.19 -3.89 -33.10
C ILE A 493 -9.11 -3.45 -34.25
N TYR A 494 -9.64 -2.23 -34.20
CA TYR A 494 -10.53 -1.70 -35.24
C TYR A 494 -9.86 -1.70 -36.62
N TYR A 495 -8.64 -1.19 -36.73
CA TYR A 495 -7.94 -1.08 -38.02
C TYR A 495 -7.27 -2.36 -38.50
N THR A 496 -6.85 -3.24 -37.59
CA THR A 496 -6.01 -4.40 -37.95
C THR A 496 -6.69 -5.76 -37.72
N SER A 497 -7.87 -5.76 -37.11
CA SER A 497 -8.69 -6.95 -36.84
C SER A 497 -7.87 -8.09 -36.24
N TYR A 498 -7.79 -9.24 -36.91
CA TYR A 498 -7.16 -10.46 -36.40
C TYR A 498 -5.67 -10.28 -36.07
N VAL A 499 -4.93 -9.54 -36.90
CA VAL A 499 -3.48 -9.35 -36.73
C VAL A 499 -3.18 -8.54 -35.47
N GLY A 500 -3.94 -7.48 -35.23
CA GLY A 500 -3.80 -6.67 -34.02
C GLY A 500 -4.12 -7.46 -32.76
N ILE A 501 -5.16 -8.29 -32.79
CA ILE A 501 -5.53 -9.13 -31.64
C ILE A 501 -4.38 -10.06 -31.27
N ILE A 502 -3.78 -10.76 -32.25
CA ILE A 502 -2.64 -11.65 -31.99
C ILE A 502 -1.44 -10.88 -31.42
N LEU A 503 -1.11 -9.71 -31.99
CA LEU A 503 -0.01 -8.89 -31.52
C LEU A 503 -0.24 -8.42 -30.08
N LEU A 504 -1.44 -7.97 -29.75
CA LEU A 504 -1.83 -7.55 -28.41
C LEU A 504 -1.79 -8.69 -27.41
N CYS A 505 -2.20 -9.90 -27.80
CA CYS A 505 -2.01 -11.11 -26.98
C CYS A 505 -0.52 -11.41 -26.75
N GLY A 506 0.34 -11.22 -27.75
CA GLY A 506 1.79 -11.32 -27.60
C GLY A 506 2.35 -10.31 -26.59
N VAL A 507 1.91 -9.05 -26.67
CA VAL A 507 2.28 -8.00 -25.71
C VAL A 507 1.81 -8.36 -24.30
N LEU A 508 0.60 -8.89 -24.16
CA LEU A 508 0.06 -9.37 -22.88
C LEU A 508 0.95 -10.44 -22.25
N VAL A 509 1.30 -11.48 -23.01
CA VAL A 509 2.18 -12.57 -22.55
C VAL A 509 3.57 -12.02 -22.18
N TRP A 510 4.15 -11.17 -23.02
CA TRP A 510 5.44 -10.52 -22.75
C TRP A 510 5.41 -9.69 -21.46
N SER A 511 4.34 -8.92 -21.25
CA SER A 511 4.13 -8.12 -20.04
C SER A 511 4.10 -9.01 -18.80
N PHE A 512 3.35 -10.12 -18.81
CA PHE A 512 3.28 -11.05 -17.68
C PHE A 512 4.65 -11.65 -17.33
N VAL A 513 5.45 -12.04 -18.32
CA VAL A 513 6.79 -12.60 -18.10
C VAL A 513 7.70 -11.57 -17.43
N ASN A 514 7.67 -10.32 -17.88
CA ASN A 514 8.47 -9.25 -17.30
C ASN A 514 8.00 -8.85 -15.90
N SER A 515 6.68 -8.75 -15.71
CA SER A 515 6.07 -8.50 -14.39
C SER A 515 6.45 -9.58 -13.37
N ALA A 516 6.46 -10.85 -13.76
CA ALA A 516 6.87 -11.95 -12.89
C ALA A 516 8.35 -11.87 -12.49
N LYS A 517 9.24 -11.55 -13.45
CA LYS A 517 10.67 -11.33 -13.17
C LYS A 517 10.88 -10.15 -12.22
N LEU A 518 10.21 -9.02 -12.47
CA LEU A 518 10.31 -7.83 -11.65
C LEU A 518 9.78 -8.05 -10.23
N HIS A 519 8.64 -8.74 -10.08
CA HIS A 519 8.08 -9.06 -8.77
C HIS A 519 9.03 -9.96 -7.96
N LYS A 520 9.63 -10.96 -8.61
CA LYS A 520 10.63 -11.84 -7.97
C LYS A 520 11.85 -11.05 -7.47
N GLN A 521 12.40 -10.16 -8.30
CA GLN A 521 13.52 -9.29 -7.90
C GLN A 521 13.17 -8.43 -6.69
N LYS A 522 11.99 -7.82 -6.68
CA LYS A 522 11.52 -7.02 -5.53
C LYS A 522 11.29 -7.86 -4.27
N GLU A 523 10.77 -9.08 -4.40
CA GLU A 523 10.57 -9.99 -3.26
C GLU A 523 11.93 -10.40 -2.65
N GLU A 524 12.95 -10.61 -3.47
CA GLU A 524 14.33 -10.89 -3.04
C GLU A 524 14.95 -9.67 -2.33
N GLU A 525 14.78 -8.46 -2.88
CA GLU A 525 15.21 -7.23 -2.24
C GLU A 525 14.54 -7.00 -0.87
N GLU A 526 13.23 -7.21 -0.76
CA GLU A 526 12.50 -7.09 0.51
C GLU A 526 12.94 -8.15 1.53
N LYS A 527 13.18 -9.40 1.11
CA LYS A 527 13.67 -10.46 2.00
C LYS A 527 15.06 -10.12 2.54
N ASN A 528 15.95 -9.61 1.70
CA ASN A 528 17.29 -9.19 2.11
C ASN A 528 17.23 -8.01 3.09
N LYS A 529 16.31 -7.06 2.89
CA LYS A 529 16.05 -5.95 3.84
C LYS A 529 15.44 -6.43 5.15
N SER A 530 14.53 -7.39 5.11
CA SER A 530 13.80 -7.89 6.29
C SER A 530 14.66 -8.83 7.15
N GLY A 531 15.59 -9.57 6.54
CA GLY A 531 16.54 -10.44 7.24
C GLY A 531 17.47 -9.68 8.20
N ALA A 532 17.75 -8.41 7.91
CA ALA A 532 18.52 -7.50 8.77
C ALA A 532 17.68 -6.82 9.88
N LEU A 533 16.34 -7.00 9.88
CA LEU A 533 15.40 -6.29 10.77
C LEU A 533 14.65 -7.22 11.74
N LYS A 534 15.16 -8.43 12.01
CA LYS A 534 14.58 -9.26 13.08
C LYS A 534 14.66 -8.48 14.38
N THR A 535 13.52 -8.37 15.09
CA THR A 535 13.49 -7.73 16.40
C THR A 535 14.37 -8.57 17.33
N PRO A 536 15.46 -8.01 17.87
CA PRO A 536 16.38 -8.77 18.69
C PRO A 536 15.62 -9.31 19.91
N THR A 537 15.81 -10.60 20.18
CA THR A 537 15.12 -11.32 21.25
C THR A 537 15.77 -11.13 22.61
N ASN A 538 17.03 -10.71 22.62
CA ASN A 538 17.80 -10.40 23.82
C ASN A 538 18.79 -9.25 23.55
N GLU A 539 19.39 -8.75 24.62
CA GLU A 539 20.30 -7.60 24.60
C GLU A 539 21.60 -7.87 23.83
N LEU A 540 22.12 -9.10 23.88
CA LEU A 540 23.33 -9.51 23.13
C LEU A 540 23.12 -9.45 21.61
N GLU A 541 21.95 -9.89 21.14
CA GLU A 541 21.56 -9.84 19.74
C GLU A 541 21.38 -8.40 19.26
N LEU A 542 20.80 -7.53 20.10
CA LEU A 542 20.67 -6.09 19.81
C LEU A 542 22.04 -5.44 19.65
N ALA A 543 22.99 -5.70 20.57
CA ALA A 543 24.32 -5.12 20.51
C ALA A 543 25.10 -5.59 19.26
N THR A 544 25.04 -6.88 18.95
CA THR A 544 25.71 -7.44 17.76
C THR A 544 25.14 -6.85 16.47
N ASN A 545 23.82 -6.64 16.40
CA ASN A 545 23.17 -6.00 15.26
C ASN A 545 23.60 -4.55 15.09
N ILE A 546 23.65 -3.77 16.18
CA ILE A 546 24.05 -2.35 16.09
C ILE A 546 25.52 -2.21 15.69
N GLN A 547 26.42 -3.05 16.22
CA GLN A 547 27.83 -3.08 15.82
C GLN A 547 27.97 -3.30 14.32
N LYS A 548 27.35 -4.39 13.82
CA LYS A 548 27.38 -4.74 12.40
C LYS A 548 26.74 -3.66 11.53
N ASN A 549 25.56 -3.17 11.92
CA ASN A 549 24.84 -2.13 11.18
C ASN A 549 25.62 -0.81 11.13
N THR A 550 26.38 -0.49 12.18
CA THR A 550 27.27 0.67 12.22
C THR A 550 28.44 0.48 11.26
N SER A 551 29.13 -0.66 11.30
CA SER A 551 30.22 -0.99 10.36
C SER A 551 29.74 -0.96 8.90
N ASP A 552 28.62 -1.62 8.61
CA ASP A 552 28.02 -1.64 7.27
C ASP A 552 27.63 -0.22 6.80
N PHE A 553 27.05 0.60 7.68
CA PHE A 553 26.70 1.98 7.38
C PHE A 553 27.93 2.85 7.06
N LEU A 554 29.00 2.74 7.85
CA LEU A 554 30.24 3.49 7.66
C LEU A 554 31.01 3.06 6.41
N LEU A 555 31.02 1.75 6.10
CA LEU A 555 31.57 1.24 4.84
C LEU A 555 30.76 1.70 3.63
N GLU A 556 29.42 1.61 3.68
CA GLU A 556 28.57 2.02 2.56
C GLU A 556 28.67 3.53 2.29
N THR A 557 28.66 4.36 3.34
CA THR A 557 28.76 5.82 3.22
C THR A 557 30.12 6.29 2.73
N SER A 558 31.22 5.75 3.26
CA SER A 558 32.58 6.03 2.79
C SER A 558 32.80 5.60 1.35
N SER A 559 32.34 4.40 0.97
CA SER A 559 32.41 3.92 -0.43
C SER A 559 31.67 4.88 -1.36
N ILE A 560 30.45 5.29 -1.03
CA ILE A 560 29.70 6.24 -1.87
C ILE A 560 30.45 7.57 -2.01
N LEU A 561 31.03 8.09 -0.93
CA LEU A 561 31.80 9.33 -0.96
C LEU A 561 33.03 9.21 -1.87
N ILE A 562 33.83 8.15 -1.67
CA ILE A 562 35.03 7.85 -2.47
C ILE A 562 34.67 7.67 -3.94
N ASP A 563 33.71 6.79 -4.26
CA ASP A 563 33.27 6.50 -5.62
C ASP A 563 32.71 7.76 -6.30
N SER A 564 32.05 8.66 -5.55
CA SER A 564 31.51 9.90 -6.10
C SER A 564 32.60 10.92 -6.39
N ASN A 565 33.66 10.98 -5.58
CA ASN A 565 34.84 11.78 -5.87
C ASN A 565 35.59 11.25 -7.09
N GLU A 566 35.76 9.93 -7.22
CA GLU A 566 36.35 9.32 -8.41
C GLU A 566 35.52 9.59 -9.67
N ALA A 567 34.20 9.47 -9.57
CA ALA A 567 33.28 9.80 -10.66
C ALA A 567 33.32 11.28 -11.03
N LEU A 568 33.49 12.18 -10.06
CA LEU A 568 33.65 13.62 -10.30
C LEU A 568 34.97 13.90 -11.02
N ILE A 569 36.07 13.27 -10.62
CA ILE A 569 37.38 13.38 -11.27
C ILE A 569 37.33 12.83 -12.71
N GLY A 570 36.64 11.70 -12.91
CA GLY A 570 36.51 11.02 -14.20
C GLY A 570 35.36 11.52 -15.09
N TYR A 571 34.57 12.50 -14.64
CA TYR A 571 33.37 13.00 -15.35
C TYR A 571 32.31 11.92 -15.65
N ASP A 572 32.16 10.93 -14.78
CA ASP A 572 31.20 9.84 -14.95
C ASP A 572 29.82 10.20 -14.37
N LEU A 573 28.97 10.78 -15.23
CA LEU A 573 27.59 11.12 -14.88
C LEU A 573 26.74 9.88 -14.50
N LYS A 574 27.00 8.72 -15.11
CA LYS A 574 26.23 7.49 -14.82
C LYS A 574 26.55 6.99 -13.42
N LEU A 575 27.82 6.98 -13.06
CA LEU A 575 28.26 6.58 -11.71
C LEU A 575 27.79 7.58 -10.65
N LEU A 576 27.86 8.89 -10.90
CA LEU A 576 27.28 9.91 -9.99
C LEU A 576 25.77 9.72 -9.79
N ARG A 577 25.03 9.39 -10.85
CA ARG A 577 23.58 9.10 -10.74
C ARG A 577 23.33 7.83 -9.93
N SER A 578 24.16 6.80 -10.12
CA SER A 578 24.10 5.56 -9.32
C SER A 578 24.39 5.84 -7.85
N ASN A 579 25.46 6.58 -7.55
CA ASN A 579 25.86 6.93 -6.19
C ASN A 579 24.85 7.84 -5.50
N HIS A 580 24.23 8.78 -6.20
CA HIS A 580 23.13 9.57 -5.65
C HIS A 580 21.92 8.70 -5.25
N LYS A 581 21.58 7.69 -6.05
CA LYS A 581 20.55 6.70 -5.69
C LYS A 581 20.97 5.85 -4.48
N ARG A 582 22.24 5.42 -4.41
CA ARG A 582 22.80 4.70 -3.25
C ARG A 582 22.73 5.56 -1.99
N ALA A 583 23.15 6.84 -2.05
CA ALA A 583 23.06 7.79 -0.94
C ALA A 583 21.62 7.99 -0.46
N ARG A 584 20.66 8.08 -1.40
CA ARG A 584 19.23 8.11 -1.05
C ARG A 584 18.79 6.85 -0.30
N SER A 585 19.26 5.68 -0.74
CA SER A 585 18.97 4.43 -0.03
C SER A 585 19.56 4.42 1.39
N VAL A 586 20.79 4.89 1.56
CA VAL A 586 21.43 5.02 2.89
C VAL A 586 20.62 5.94 3.80
N ARG A 587 20.18 7.09 3.29
CA ARG A 587 19.30 8.02 4.02
C ARG A 587 18.03 7.37 4.54
N HIS A 588 17.41 6.47 3.78
CA HIS A 588 16.26 5.69 4.25
C HIS A 588 16.64 4.59 5.24
N LYS A 589 17.86 4.03 5.16
CA LYS A 589 18.38 2.97 6.04
C LYS A 589 18.86 3.47 7.41
N VAL A 590 19.18 4.76 7.57
CA VAL A 590 19.56 5.35 8.89
C VAL A 590 18.46 5.13 9.92
N SER A 591 17.23 5.35 9.49
CA SER A 591 16.06 5.37 10.37
C SER A 591 15.88 4.05 11.15
N PRO A 592 16.06 2.85 10.54
CA PRO A 592 16.18 1.58 11.26
C PRO A 592 17.27 1.53 12.34
N ILE A 593 18.49 1.99 12.03
CA ILE A 593 19.64 2.00 12.94
C ILE A 593 19.32 2.88 14.16
N LEU A 594 18.73 4.06 13.93
CA LEU A 594 18.32 4.96 15.02
C LEU A 594 17.30 4.31 15.95
N LYS A 595 16.38 3.51 15.40
CA LYS A 595 15.39 2.81 16.21
C LYS A 595 16.02 1.73 17.07
N GLU A 596 17.01 1.01 16.55
CA GLU A 596 17.79 0.05 17.34
C GLU A 596 18.56 0.75 18.46
N LEU A 597 19.26 1.85 18.15
CA LEU A 597 19.93 2.70 19.15
C LEU A 597 18.96 3.23 20.23
N VAL A 598 17.76 3.65 19.87
CA VAL A 598 16.76 4.09 20.87
C VAL A 598 16.19 2.91 21.66
N ASN A 599 16.11 1.72 21.06
CA ASN A 599 15.62 0.54 21.77
C ASN A 599 16.58 0.06 22.87
N THR A 600 17.85 0.44 22.83
CA THR A 600 18.79 0.10 23.92
C THR A 600 18.39 0.76 25.25
N LEU A 601 17.71 1.91 25.20
CA LEU A 601 17.12 2.57 26.37
C LEU A 601 16.07 1.70 27.08
N LYS A 602 15.42 0.76 26.39
CA LYS A 602 14.46 -0.15 27.02
C LYS A 602 15.11 -1.14 27.98
N TYR A 603 16.40 -1.37 27.83
CA TYR A 603 17.21 -2.27 28.64
C TYR A 603 18.12 -1.51 29.60
N THR A 604 18.07 -0.17 29.60
CA THR A 604 18.87 0.68 30.49
C THR A 604 18.10 0.96 31.78
N SER A 605 18.72 0.71 32.93
CA SER A 605 18.15 1.07 34.24
C SER A 605 18.08 2.60 34.42
N GLU A 606 17.13 3.09 35.24
CA GLU A 606 16.97 4.54 35.47
C GLU A 606 18.24 5.21 36.03
N GLU A 607 19.03 4.48 36.81
CA GLU A 607 20.28 4.93 37.42
C GLU A 607 21.44 5.06 36.41
N ASN A 608 21.36 4.34 35.27
CA ASN A 608 22.34 4.37 34.19
C ASN A 608 21.95 5.29 33.03
N LEU A 609 20.75 5.91 33.04
CA LEU A 609 20.33 6.87 32.02
C LEU A 609 21.22 8.12 31.97
N GLU A 610 21.70 8.58 33.12
CA GLU A 610 22.65 9.71 33.21
C GLU A 610 24.00 9.40 32.55
N LYS A 611 24.36 8.12 32.40
CA LYS A 611 25.57 7.67 31.70
C LYS A 611 25.36 7.54 30.17
N ARG A 612 24.19 7.90 29.64
CA ARG A 612 23.84 7.83 28.20
C ARG A 612 23.77 9.21 27.52
N GLU A 613 24.41 10.23 28.11
CA GLU A 613 24.43 11.61 27.57
C GLU A 613 24.92 11.71 26.12
N ALA A 614 25.76 10.77 25.67
CA ALA A 614 26.33 10.78 24.32
C ALA A 614 25.39 10.19 23.24
N LEU A 615 24.34 9.45 23.61
CA LEU A 615 23.43 8.79 22.67
C LEU A 615 22.72 9.77 21.71
N PRO A 616 22.18 10.93 22.16
CA PRO A 616 21.62 11.93 21.26
C PRO A 616 22.63 12.42 20.21
N LYS A 617 23.91 12.57 20.59
CA LYS A 617 24.96 13.01 19.67
C LYS A 617 25.21 11.96 18.60
N THR A 618 25.31 10.68 18.97
CA THR A 618 25.42 9.55 18.03
C THR A 618 24.25 9.52 17.05
N ILE A 619 23.02 9.64 17.55
CA ILE A 619 21.81 9.70 16.71
C ILE A 619 21.92 10.85 15.69
N THR A 620 22.33 12.05 16.13
CA THR A 620 22.50 13.19 15.22
C THR A 620 23.61 12.99 14.19
N SER A 621 24.70 12.29 14.54
CA SER A 621 25.81 12.01 13.62
C SER A 621 25.42 11.02 12.51
N PHE A 622 24.66 9.96 12.80
CA PHE A 622 24.12 9.07 11.76
C PHE A 622 23.23 9.82 10.76
N VAL A 623 22.33 10.67 11.27
CA VAL A 623 21.45 11.50 10.43
C VAL A 623 22.28 12.46 9.59
N SER A 624 23.24 13.15 10.21
CA SER A 624 24.10 14.12 9.55
C SER A 624 24.90 13.48 8.42
N ILE A 625 25.58 12.35 8.66
CA ILE A 625 26.33 11.63 7.62
C ILE A 625 25.45 11.33 6.41
N ALA A 626 24.26 10.78 6.61
CA ALA A 626 23.41 10.37 5.49
C ALA A 626 22.76 11.54 4.75
N ASP A 627 22.32 12.58 5.48
CA ASP A 627 21.76 13.78 4.86
C ASP A 627 22.81 14.55 4.06
N ASN A 628 24.01 14.70 4.61
CA ASN A 628 25.08 15.42 3.93
C ASN A 628 25.60 14.63 2.71
N LEU A 629 25.75 13.31 2.81
CA LEU A 629 26.12 12.43 1.69
C LEU A 629 25.08 12.50 0.56
N PHE A 630 23.78 12.56 0.90
CA PHE A 630 22.72 12.73 -0.07
C PHE A 630 22.81 14.07 -0.80
N GLU A 631 23.05 15.17 -0.08
CA GLU A 631 23.17 16.49 -0.69
C GLU A 631 24.48 16.64 -1.49
N ILE A 632 25.62 16.13 -1.03
CA ILE A 632 26.87 16.27 -1.77
C ILE A 632 26.84 15.49 -3.09
N THR A 633 26.30 14.27 -3.09
CA THR A 633 26.15 13.46 -4.32
C THR A 633 25.21 14.12 -5.33
N LYS A 634 24.15 14.79 -4.85
CA LYS A 634 23.24 15.60 -5.67
C LYS A 634 23.95 16.80 -6.27
N ILE A 635 24.74 17.51 -5.48
CA ILE A 635 25.53 18.67 -5.92
C ILE A 635 26.54 18.23 -6.99
N MET A 636 27.29 17.16 -6.77
CA MET A 636 28.24 16.61 -7.75
C MET A 636 27.53 16.19 -9.06
N HIS A 637 26.43 15.43 -8.96
CA HIS A 637 25.65 15.03 -10.14
C HIS A 637 25.16 16.26 -10.92
N SER A 638 24.52 17.21 -10.23
CA SER A 638 24.01 18.45 -10.84
C SER A 638 25.14 19.28 -11.46
N TYR A 639 26.32 19.30 -10.86
CA TYR A 639 27.46 20.04 -11.38
C TYR A 639 27.89 19.53 -12.77
N ILE A 640 27.98 18.21 -12.92
CA ILE A 640 28.38 17.55 -14.17
C ILE A 640 27.23 17.58 -15.19
N ASP A 641 26.00 17.33 -14.77
CA ASP A 641 24.79 17.36 -15.62
C ASP A 641 24.55 18.76 -16.23
N ASN A 642 24.96 19.82 -15.52
CA ASN A 642 24.92 21.21 -16.00
C ASN A 642 26.16 21.63 -16.81
N ASN A 643 27.05 20.71 -17.17
CA ASN A 643 28.26 20.96 -17.96
C ASN A 643 29.15 22.08 -17.39
N HIS A 644 29.30 22.15 -16.07
CA HIS A 644 30.21 23.10 -15.45
C HIS A 644 31.69 22.74 -15.73
N TYR A 645 32.57 23.74 -15.58
CA TYR A 645 34.00 23.59 -15.84
C TYR A 645 34.65 22.45 -15.03
N PHE A 646 35.63 21.80 -15.65
CA PHE A 646 36.43 20.78 -15.01
C PHE A 646 37.18 21.28 -13.76
N LEU A 647 37.37 20.38 -12.79
CA LEU A 647 38.33 20.58 -11.69
C LEU A 647 39.73 20.85 -12.26
N LEU A 648 40.49 21.71 -11.58
CA LEU A 648 41.91 21.91 -11.92
C LEU A 648 42.71 20.64 -11.57
N ASP A 649 43.80 20.36 -12.29
CA ASP A 649 44.66 19.20 -12.00
C ASP A 649 45.11 19.19 -10.53
N VAL A 650 45.49 20.36 -9.99
CA VAL A 650 45.86 20.49 -8.57
C VAL A 650 44.68 20.17 -7.64
N GLN A 651 43.44 20.51 -8.01
CA GLN A 651 42.25 20.15 -7.21
C GLN A 651 41.95 18.65 -7.31
N ILE A 652 42.24 18.03 -8.45
CA ILE A 652 42.12 16.58 -8.64
C ILE A 652 43.11 15.86 -7.75
N ASP A 653 44.37 16.30 -7.71
CA ASP A 653 45.41 15.71 -6.88
C ASP A 653 45.09 15.88 -5.39
N GLU A 654 44.68 17.08 -4.97
CA GLU A 654 44.21 17.36 -3.60
C GLU A 654 43.04 16.44 -3.19
N LEU A 655 42.10 16.15 -4.10
CA LEU A 655 40.95 15.29 -3.81
C LEU A 655 41.34 13.80 -3.78
N LYS A 656 42.28 13.36 -4.64
CA LYS A 656 42.82 11.98 -4.63
C LYS A 656 43.56 11.68 -3.33
N GLU A 657 44.32 12.64 -2.83
CA GLU A 657 45.02 12.52 -1.54
C GLU A 657 44.00 12.35 -0.41
N CYS A 658 42.97 13.21 -0.33
CA CYS A 658 41.88 13.06 0.62
C CYS A 658 41.20 11.68 0.53
N ASN A 659 40.86 11.21 -0.67
CA ASN A 659 40.24 9.90 -0.90
C ASN A 659 41.12 8.75 -0.39
N THR A 660 42.44 8.84 -0.60
CA THR A 660 43.39 7.79 -0.20
C THR A 660 43.48 7.66 1.31
N ILE A 661 43.62 8.78 2.02
CA ILE A 661 43.69 8.78 3.49
C ILE A 661 42.33 8.40 4.09
N LEU A 662 41.22 8.88 3.52
CA LEU A 662 39.87 8.50 3.95
C LEU A 662 39.64 6.98 3.88
N LYS A 663 40.12 6.34 2.80
CA LYS A 663 40.03 4.88 2.63
C LYS A 663 40.81 4.13 3.71
N GLN A 664 42.05 4.55 3.99
CA GLN A 664 42.85 3.94 5.05
C GLN A 664 42.22 4.15 6.43
N TRP A 665 41.68 5.35 6.68
CA TRP A 665 41.05 5.68 7.93
C TRP A 665 39.79 4.86 8.18
N ILE A 666 38.90 4.70 7.19
CA ILE A 666 37.66 3.94 7.39
C ILE A 666 37.93 2.45 7.65
N ASP A 667 38.95 1.87 7.00
CA ASP A 667 39.37 0.49 7.26
C ASP A 667 39.74 0.30 8.75
N LYS A 668 40.44 1.27 9.33
CA LYS A 668 40.85 1.27 10.74
C LYS A 668 39.67 1.45 11.69
N VAL A 669 38.75 2.35 11.35
CA VAL A 669 37.50 2.59 12.09
C VAL A 669 36.66 1.32 12.17
N VAL A 670 36.48 0.62 11.04
CA VAL A 670 35.66 -0.61 10.98
C VAL A 670 36.33 -1.75 11.74
N ILE A 671 37.65 -1.90 11.65
CA ILE A 671 38.37 -2.92 12.44
C ILE A 671 38.20 -2.66 13.94
N PHE A 672 38.27 -1.41 14.40
CA PHE A 672 37.99 -1.07 15.80
C PHE A 672 36.55 -1.40 16.18
N ILE A 673 35.57 -1.00 15.38
CA ILE A 673 34.15 -1.29 15.69
C ILE A 673 33.92 -2.79 15.76
N ASP A 674 34.43 -3.59 14.83
CA ASP A 674 34.16 -5.03 14.76
C ASP A 674 34.93 -5.86 15.81
N LYS A 675 36.15 -5.45 16.17
CA LYS A 675 37.06 -6.22 17.03
C LYS A 675 37.33 -5.60 18.40
N SER A 676 36.83 -4.39 18.66
CA SER A 676 37.12 -3.60 19.86
C SER A 676 38.62 -3.37 20.10
N ASP A 677 39.40 -3.26 19.02
CA ASP A 677 40.86 -3.10 19.07
C ASP A 677 41.26 -1.63 19.33
N ILE A 678 41.64 -1.33 20.57
CA ILE A 678 42.01 0.02 21.02
C ILE A 678 43.23 0.57 20.24
N VAL A 679 44.14 -0.29 19.78
CA VAL A 679 45.29 0.17 18.98
C VAL A 679 44.83 0.75 17.65
N GLU A 680 43.83 0.12 17.03
CA GLU A 680 43.27 0.60 15.78
C GLU A 680 42.41 1.86 15.97
N LEU A 681 41.81 2.06 17.15
CA LEU A 681 41.20 3.34 17.51
C LEU A 681 42.24 4.47 17.52
N GLU A 682 43.39 4.28 18.19
CA GLU A 682 44.45 5.29 18.23
C GLU A 682 45.01 5.60 16.83
N ASN A 683 45.20 4.57 16.01
CA ASN A 683 45.61 4.74 14.61
C ASN A 683 44.56 5.51 13.80
N SER A 684 43.28 5.22 14.01
CA SER A 684 42.19 5.95 13.33
C SER A 684 42.16 7.44 13.74
N LEU A 685 42.42 7.77 15.00
CA LEU A 685 42.44 9.16 15.48
C LEU A 685 43.65 9.95 14.93
N LYS A 686 44.77 9.28 14.65
CA LYS A 686 45.92 9.92 13.97
C LYS A 686 45.58 10.25 12.52
N LEU A 687 45.00 9.30 11.79
CA LEU A 687 44.59 9.49 10.39
C LEU A 687 43.46 10.52 10.26
N SER A 688 42.53 10.59 11.21
CA SER A 688 41.48 11.60 11.19
C SER A 688 42.04 13.02 11.35
N ALA A 689 43.03 13.20 12.23
CA ALA A 689 43.75 14.47 12.38
C ALA A 689 44.49 14.86 11.09
N GLU A 690 45.11 13.89 10.41
CA GLU A 690 45.77 14.09 9.11
C GLU A 690 44.78 14.54 8.03
N ILE A 691 43.59 13.92 7.93
CA ILE A 691 42.54 14.35 7.00
C ILE A 691 42.11 15.80 7.30
N LYS A 692 41.88 16.14 8.57
CA LYS A 692 41.48 17.50 8.97
C LYS A 692 42.55 18.54 8.62
N GLU A 693 43.82 18.22 8.80
CA GLU A 693 44.93 19.10 8.42
C GLU A 693 45.00 19.28 6.90
N LEU A 694 44.89 18.20 6.13
CA LEU A 694 44.87 18.22 4.67
C LEU A 694 43.71 19.07 4.14
N VAL A 695 42.49 18.85 4.67
CA VAL A 695 41.30 19.64 4.33
C VAL A 695 41.50 21.13 4.62
N ARG A 696 42.08 21.47 5.78
CA ARG A 696 42.39 22.85 6.17
C ARG A 696 43.39 23.49 5.21
N ASN A 697 44.42 22.76 4.79
CA ASN A 697 45.41 23.23 3.84
C ASN A 697 44.80 23.43 2.43
N ASN A 698 44.00 22.48 1.97
CA ASN A 698 43.29 22.57 0.68
C ASN A 698 42.28 23.72 0.66
N ASN A 699 41.58 23.98 1.78
CA ASN A 699 40.72 25.15 1.93
C ASN A 699 41.51 26.46 1.82
N LYS A 700 42.67 26.57 2.49
CA LYS A 700 43.55 27.75 2.35
C LYS A 700 44.02 27.94 0.91
N ASN A 701 44.38 26.85 0.22
CA ASN A 701 44.76 26.90 -1.20
C ASN A 701 43.59 27.39 -2.07
N GLN A 702 42.38 26.89 -1.83
CA GLN A 702 41.20 27.31 -2.57
C GLN A 702 40.84 28.78 -2.34
N LEU A 703 40.95 29.28 -1.11
CA LEU A 703 40.76 30.71 -0.82
C LEU A 703 41.78 31.59 -1.54
N LYS A 704 43.05 31.15 -1.63
CA LYS A 704 44.08 31.82 -2.43
C LYS A 704 43.71 31.83 -3.92
N ARG A 705 43.16 30.73 -4.46
CA ARG A 705 42.72 30.64 -5.86
C ARG A 705 41.58 31.60 -6.18
N ILE A 706 40.60 31.71 -5.28
CA ILE A 706 39.47 32.64 -5.37
C ILE A 706 39.99 34.09 -5.31
N LYS A 707 40.85 34.42 -4.34
CA LYS A 707 41.42 35.78 -4.20
C LYS A 707 42.20 36.21 -5.45
N LYS A 708 42.94 35.28 -6.07
CA LYS A 708 43.69 35.53 -7.31
C LYS A 708 42.83 35.45 -8.58
N ASN A 709 41.54 35.17 -8.48
CA ASN A 709 40.61 34.96 -9.58
C ASN A 709 41.08 33.88 -10.59
N THR A 710 41.78 32.87 -10.11
CA THR A 710 42.39 31.79 -10.91
C THR A 710 41.45 30.58 -11.09
N ALA A 711 40.26 30.61 -10.47
CA ALA A 711 39.27 29.56 -10.60
C ALA A 711 37.85 30.12 -10.68
N ALA A 712 37.03 29.52 -11.56
CA ALA A 712 35.63 29.88 -11.69
C ALA A 712 34.87 29.74 -10.36
N MET A 713 33.91 30.63 -10.10
CA MET A 713 33.19 30.69 -8.83
C MET A 713 32.42 29.40 -8.51
N LYS A 714 31.69 28.84 -9.49
CA LYS A 714 30.93 27.59 -9.32
C LYS A 714 31.82 26.39 -8.97
N ARG A 715 32.98 26.28 -9.64
CA ARG A 715 34.01 25.26 -9.33
C ARG A 715 34.57 25.43 -7.93
N SER A 716 34.87 26.67 -7.56
CA SER A 716 35.40 26.98 -6.23
C SER A 716 34.40 26.67 -5.13
N MET A 717 33.12 26.98 -5.35
CA MET A 717 32.05 26.64 -4.41
C MET A 717 31.86 25.13 -4.24
N LEU A 718 31.86 24.38 -5.35
CA LEU A 718 31.83 22.91 -5.30
C LEU A 718 32.99 22.38 -4.45
N PHE A 719 34.21 22.80 -4.74
CA PHE A 719 35.40 22.31 -4.05
C PHE A 719 35.39 22.64 -2.55
N ILE A 720 34.98 23.85 -2.16
CA ILE A 720 34.82 24.21 -0.74
C ILE A 720 33.74 23.35 -0.07
N THR A 721 32.64 23.08 -0.77
CA THR A 721 31.55 22.25 -0.22
C THR A 721 32.01 20.81 -0.02
N LEU A 722 32.82 20.27 -0.95
CA LEU A 722 33.46 18.96 -0.80
C LEU A 722 34.38 18.93 0.41
N LEU A 723 35.29 19.89 0.54
CA LEU A 723 36.23 19.93 1.66
C LEU A 723 35.52 20.03 3.02
N LYS A 724 34.46 20.86 3.10
CA LYS A 724 33.62 20.95 4.29
C LYS A 724 32.93 19.63 4.62
N GLU A 725 32.52 18.89 3.59
CA GLU A 725 31.87 17.59 3.76
C GLU A 725 32.82 16.56 4.37
N TYR A 726 34.08 16.54 3.93
CA TYR A 726 35.11 15.67 4.52
C TYR A 726 35.31 15.95 6.01
N GLU A 727 35.51 17.22 6.38
CA GLU A 727 35.72 17.60 7.78
C GLU A 727 34.53 17.17 8.64
N LYS A 728 33.30 17.44 8.17
CA LYS A 728 32.06 17.09 8.87
C LYS A 728 31.85 15.58 8.97
N TYR A 729 32.12 14.83 7.90
CA TYR A 729 32.06 13.36 7.91
C TYR A 729 33.02 12.78 8.96
N VAL A 730 34.25 13.31 9.03
CA VAL A 730 35.23 12.87 10.03
C VAL A 730 34.76 13.18 11.46
N ASP A 731 34.25 14.38 11.73
CA ASP A 731 33.74 14.77 13.04
C ASP A 731 32.54 13.91 13.51
N ASP A 732 31.64 13.57 12.60
CA ASP A 732 30.47 12.76 12.89
C ASP A 732 30.85 11.29 13.19
N VAL A 733 31.80 10.72 12.45
CA VAL A 733 32.30 9.37 12.72
C VAL A 733 33.09 9.31 14.02
N GLU A 734 33.96 10.30 14.31
CA GLU A 734 34.66 10.39 15.60
C GLU A 734 33.67 10.44 16.77
N SER A 735 32.55 11.13 16.60
CA SER A 735 31.49 11.18 17.61
C SER A 735 30.85 9.81 17.84
N ILE A 736 30.65 9.01 16.78
CA ILE A 736 30.19 7.62 16.90
C ILE A 736 31.25 6.76 17.63
N LEU A 737 32.53 6.90 17.28
CA LEU A 737 33.62 6.13 17.86
C LEU A 737 33.81 6.40 19.36
N TYR A 738 33.65 7.65 19.79
CA TYR A 738 33.74 8.02 21.20
C TYR A 738 32.73 7.23 22.04
N VAL A 739 31.50 7.10 21.55
CA VAL A 739 30.45 6.34 22.24
C VAL A 739 30.74 4.85 22.24
N VAL A 740 31.25 4.31 21.13
CA VAL A 740 31.69 2.90 21.06
C VAL A 740 32.86 2.63 22.02
N LYS A 741 33.77 3.58 22.20
CA LYS A 741 34.88 3.45 23.17
C LYS A 741 34.37 3.47 24.61
N GLU A 742 33.52 4.45 24.95
CA GLU A 742 32.93 4.58 26.29
C GLU A 742 32.15 3.31 26.70
N ALA A 743 31.48 2.69 25.73
CA ALA A 743 30.85 1.39 25.87
C ALA A 743 31.83 0.28 26.31
N ILE A 744 32.95 0.16 25.60
CA ILE A 744 33.98 -0.87 25.83
C ILE A 744 34.73 -0.64 27.14
N ASP A 745 35.08 0.62 27.45
CA ASP A 745 35.80 0.97 28.68
C ASP A 745 34.95 0.71 29.93
N THR A 746 33.63 0.90 29.83
CA THR A 746 32.69 0.51 30.89
C THR A 746 32.72 -1.01 31.12
N GLU A 747 32.69 -1.82 30.05
CA GLU A 747 32.74 -3.29 30.15
C GLU A 747 34.02 -3.80 30.85
N LYS A 748 35.20 -3.24 30.49
CA LYS A 748 36.47 -3.64 31.12
C LYS A 748 36.53 -3.32 32.61
N ASN A 749 36.07 -2.14 33.01
CA ASN A 749 36.07 -1.72 34.42
C ASN A 749 35.13 -2.58 35.30
N TYR A 750 34.07 -3.17 34.75
CA TYR A 750 33.20 -4.08 35.50
C TYR A 750 33.77 -5.50 35.59
N ILE A 751 34.41 -6.00 34.53
CA ILE A 751 35.09 -7.31 34.53
C ILE A 751 36.27 -7.32 35.51
N ASP A 752 37.07 -6.26 35.55
CA ASP A 752 38.23 -6.15 36.45
C ASP A 752 37.83 -5.99 37.94
N ASN A 753 36.60 -5.55 38.22
CA ASN A 753 36.08 -5.37 39.59
C ASN A 753 35.31 -6.59 40.15
N GLY A 754 35.24 -7.70 39.41
CA GLY A 754 34.74 -8.98 39.93
C GLY A 754 33.24 -9.06 40.23
N GLU A 755 32.42 -8.14 39.71
CA GLU A 755 30.96 -8.26 39.78
C GLU A 755 30.44 -9.19 38.68
N ASP A 756 29.70 -10.22 39.10
CA ASP A 756 29.16 -11.28 38.24
C ASP A 756 28.13 -10.70 37.25
N VAL A 757 28.47 -10.74 35.96
CA VAL A 757 27.73 -10.09 34.87
C VAL A 757 26.38 -10.76 34.65
N LYS A 758 25.31 -10.21 35.21
CA LYS A 758 24.00 -10.26 34.55
C LYS A 758 23.97 -9.19 33.48
N GLN A 759 24.32 -9.62 32.27
CA GLN A 759 24.02 -9.01 30.96
C GLN A 759 23.41 -7.60 31.05
N GLU A 760 24.28 -6.59 31.03
CA GLU A 760 23.96 -5.27 30.49
C GLU A 760 25.03 -5.01 29.41
N LYS A 761 24.67 -5.12 28.14
CA LYS A 761 25.55 -5.00 26.98
C LYS A 761 25.17 -3.79 26.14
N LEU A 762 26.20 -3.02 25.80
CA LEU A 762 26.08 -1.63 25.38
C LEU A 762 25.98 -1.49 23.86
N PHE A 763 24.85 -0.93 23.43
CA PHE A 763 24.79 0.22 22.55
C PHE A 763 23.84 1.26 23.15
#